data_AF-A0A838R5I6-F1
#
_entry.id   AF-A0A838R5I6-F1
#
_cell.length_a   1.000
_cell.length_b   1.000
_cell.length_c   1.000
_cell.angle_alpha   90.00
_cell.angle_beta   90.00
_cell.angle_gamma   90.00
#
_symmetry.space_group_name_H-M   'P 1'
#
loop_
_entity.id
_entity.type
_entity.pdbx_description
1 polymer ?
#
loop_
_entity_poly.entity_id
_entity_poly.type
_entity_poly.pdbx_seq_one_letter_code
_entity_poly.pdbx_strand_id
1 'polypeptide(L)'
;PARRDAYLADITYGTNNEFGFDYLRDNMVFSLDQRVQREHAYAIIDEVDSILIDEARTPLIISGPVGNETDDKYAQFSRQVAELVRKQTGVANTLLAEAERLLEDQKTREEAALKLYQAQLGMPKNKRLLKLLNEQGIKQLVQRMELDAIADRKLPMKQQRMRSVEDVLYFVLDEKGHSVHLTDRGAEAMSPDDPELFLVPDISEEIHRIDRDPELSPHDRIERRRQVEGDYALKSEKLHIIHKLLQAHVLYEKDVEYLVQEGQVVIVDEFTGRVMSGRRWADGLHQAVEAKEGVQVKGETQTFATITIQNYFRMYDKLAGMTGTAETEETEFYSIYGLEVSVIPTHRPVKRLDQADRIYKTRKEKHDAIMAEVERLHGLGWPILIGTVNVDVSETLSRQLKRRGLRHEVLNAKYHQREAEIVAGAGQKAAIVIATNMAGRGTDIKLGQDLDLKQPEAGLQIIGTERHESRRIDRQLRGRSGRQGDPGQTIFFLSLEDDLMRLFGSDRIARWMDKSGAEEGEVITGGLVTRAIEQAQKRVELQNFQQRKRLLEYDDVMNQQREVIYSLRLFALERGEELKAEARRMIESALERSVTMFFVGAVRPEEYDRGGLREALALQYMVTADEVTDTAKAPGVDQMVELVKAEGEEAFKRKIEYLGDFGKTVGVPDVDSQVLSQVMLSVLDERWKDHLYDLDQLRNAIQYRAWGQKDPLVEYKREAFDMFEDLMRDIQSTFTERFLKIQVSAEPRVEPAARRAVMPPPTAAPSAPAPASSDDLFMGRPPRVAPPPPIAPAVNSSLGPVGRATAAVPTVGRNDPCPCGSGKKYKKCHGVGR
;
A
#
# COMPACT_ATOMS: atom_id res chain seq x y z
N PRO A 1 2.02 14.56 -22.19
CA PRO A 1 1.09 15.15 -23.20
C PRO A 1 -0.34 14.57 -23.12
N ALA A 2 -0.54 13.28 -23.40
CA ALA A 2 -1.89 12.69 -23.47
C ALA A 2 -2.73 12.81 -22.17
N ARG A 3 -2.11 12.66 -20.98
CA ARG A 3 -2.81 12.84 -19.69
C ARG A 3 -3.21 14.30 -19.46
N ARG A 4 -2.31 15.25 -19.75
CA ARG A 4 -2.57 16.68 -19.61
C ARG A 4 -3.73 17.13 -20.51
N ASP A 5 -3.76 16.66 -21.75
CA ASP A 5 -4.87 16.93 -22.67
C ASP A 5 -6.21 16.36 -22.13
N ALA A 6 -6.18 15.21 -21.46
CA ALA A 6 -7.37 14.61 -20.86
C ALA A 6 -7.90 15.41 -19.65
N TYR A 7 -7.02 15.97 -18.82
CA TYR A 7 -7.41 16.83 -17.68
C TYR A 7 -7.83 18.24 -18.10
N LEU A 8 -7.39 18.71 -19.27
CA LEU A 8 -7.83 19.98 -19.85
C LEU A 8 -9.23 19.90 -20.48
N ALA A 9 -9.78 18.70 -20.67
CA ALA A 9 -11.16 18.53 -21.12
C ALA A 9 -12.17 19.04 -20.07
N ASP A 10 -13.39 19.34 -20.51
CA ASP A 10 -14.47 19.73 -19.59
C ASP A 10 -14.82 18.60 -18.60
N ILE A 11 -14.80 17.36 -19.10
CA ILE A 11 -15.09 16.15 -18.32
C ILE A 11 -13.97 15.12 -18.55
N THR A 12 -13.39 14.64 -17.45
CA THR A 12 -12.35 13.61 -17.47
C THR A 12 -12.87 12.35 -16.80
N TYR A 13 -12.82 11.22 -17.52
CA TYR A 13 -13.07 9.90 -16.95
C TYR A 13 -11.76 9.21 -16.63
N GLY A 14 -11.71 8.47 -15.52
CA GLY A 14 -10.54 7.74 -15.07
C GLY A 14 -10.84 6.90 -13.84
N THR A 15 -9.86 6.11 -13.42
CA THR A 15 -9.96 5.34 -12.18
C THR A 15 -9.50 6.17 -10.98
N ASN A 16 -10.02 5.90 -9.78
CA ASN A 16 -9.58 6.54 -8.53
C ASN A 16 -8.06 6.47 -8.34
N ASN A 17 -7.43 5.36 -8.72
CA ASN A 17 -6.01 5.11 -8.64
C ASN A 17 -5.23 6.02 -9.59
N GLU A 18 -5.67 6.15 -10.83
CA GLU A 18 -5.02 7.05 -11.78
C GLU A 18 -5.09 8.50 -11.31
N PHE A 19 -6.25 8.95 -10.83
CA PHE A 19 -6.43 10.28 -10.27
C PHE A 19 -5.54 10.51 -9.06
N GLY A 20 -5.54 9.60 -8.08
CA GLY A 20 -4.72 9.75 -6.88
C GLY A 20 -3.21 9.66 -7.17
N PHE A 21 -2.77 8.75 -8.05
CA PHE A 21 -1.35 8.67 -8.43
C PHE A 21 -0.88 9.83 -9.31
N ASP A 22 -1.74 10.37 -10.18
CA ASP A 22 -1.42 11.59 -10.92
C ASP A 22 -1.29 12.78 -9.97
N TYR A 23 -2.11 12.87 -8.92
CA TYR A 23 -1.93 13.86 -7.86
C TYR A 23 -0.59 13.71 -7.13
N LEU A 24 -0.23 12.48 -6.71
CA LEU A 24 1.05 12.24 -6.05
C LEU A 24 2.24 12.57 -6.98
N ARG A 25 2.16 12.21 -8.27
CA ARG A 25 3.18 12.54 -9.28
C ARG A 25 3.31 14.04 -9.50
N ASP A 26 2.18 14.75 -9.57
CA ASP A 26 2.16 16.20 -9.77
C ASP A 26 2.84 16.97 -8.62
N ASN A 27 2.86 16.40 -7.41
CA ASN A 27 3.55 16.97 -6.26
C ASN A 27 5.04 16.60 -6.18
N MET A 28 5.57 15.82 -7.13
CA MET A 28 6.99 15.45 -7.22
C MET A 28 7.68 16.01 -8.48
N VAL A 29 7.00 16.84 -9.27
CA VAL A 29 7.55 17.38 -10.53
C VAL A 29 8.64 18.42 -10.28
N PHE A 30 9.52 18.64 -11.25
CA PHE A 30 10.57 19.68 -11.16
C PHE A 30 10.17 20.99 -11.82
N SER A 31 9.07 20.99 -12.57
CA SER A 31 8.56 22.17 -13.26
C SER A 31 7.04 22.09 -13.48
N LEU A 32 6.38 23.26 -13.55
CA LEU A 32 4.92 23.35 -13.68
C LEU A 32 4.37 22.73 -14.97
N ASP A 33 5.16 22.69 -16.04
CA ASP A 33 4.76 22.10 -17.32
C ASP A 33 4.66 20.57 -17.28
N GLN A 34 5.25 19.93 -16.27
CA GLN A 34 5.18 18.49 -16.06
C GLN A 34 3.88 18.08 -15.33
N ARG A 35 3.19 19.01 -14.65
CA ARG A 35 1.91 18.71 -14.00
C ARG A 35 0.85 18.33 -15.03
N VAL A 36 0.08 17.30 -14.72
CA VAL A 36 -1.00 16.81 -15.58
C VAL A 36 -2.37 17.25 -15.10
N GLN A 37 -2.59 17.35 -13.79
CA GLN A 37 -3.87 17.75 -13.20
C GLN A 37 -4.04 19.28 -13.16
N ARG A 38 -5.30 19.69 -13.01
CA ARG A 38 -5.73 21.05 -12.68
C ARG A 38 -6.33 21.07 -11.28
N GLU A 39 -6.92 22.20 -10.91
CA GLU A 39 -7.70 22.36 -9.66
C GLU A 39 -8.80 21.27 -9.50
N HIS A 40 -9.00 20.83 -8.27
CA HIS A 40 -9.97 19.78 -7.90
C HIS A 40 -11.37 20.37 -7.71
N ALA A 41 -12.04 20.75 -8.79
CA ALA A 41 -13.33 21.45 -8.70
C ALA A 41 -14.54 20.55 -8.34
N TYR A 42 -14.75 19.45 -9.08
CA TYR A 42 -15.89 18.55 -8.85
C TYR A 42 -15.58 17.10 -9.20
N ALA A 43 -15.86 16.19 -8.27
CA ALA A 43 -15.81 14.74 -8.50
C ALA A 43 -17.21 14.11 -8.38
N ILE A 44 -17.58 13.31 -9.39
CA ILE A 44 -18.72 12.39 -9.34
C ILE A 44 -18.17 10.98 -9.31
N ILE A 45 -18.36 10.29 -8.19
CA ILE A 45 -17.85 8.95 -7.97
C ILE A 45 -18.92 7.93 -8.33
N ASP A 46 -18.72 7.20 -9.41
CA ASP A 46 -19.50 5.99 -9.70
C ASP A 46 -19.06 4.87 -8.75
N GLU A 47 -20.01 4.09 -8.26
CA GLU A 47 -19.77 3.02 -7.28
C GLU A 47 -19.09 3.53 -5.99
N VAL A 48 -19.60 4.66 -5.47
CA VAL A 48 -19.01 5.42 -4.35
C VAL A 48 -18.75 4.60 -3.10
N ASP A 49 -19.58 3.59 -2.83
CA ASP A 49 -19.41 2.70 -1.70
C ASP A 49 -18.19 1.79 -1.81
N SER A 50 -17.80 1.38 -3.01
CA SER A 50 -16.55 0.63 -3.12
C SER A 50 -15.33 1.52 -3.14
N ILE A 51 -15.40 2.68 -3.76
CA ILE A 51 -14.24 3.58 -3.83
C ILE A 51 -13.95 4.20 -2.47
N LEU A 52 -14.96 4.72 -1.78
CA LEU A 52 -14.79 5.47 -0.53
C LEU A 52 -14.83 4.62 0.74
N ILE A 53 -15.22 3.34 0.66
CA ILE A 53 -15.31 2.42 1.82
C ILE A 53 -14.41 1.19 1.62
N ASP A 54 -14.58 0.43 0.54
CA ASP A 54 -13.80 -0.81 0.34
C ASP A 54 -12.33 -0.52 0.04
N GLU A 55 -12.08 0.29 -0.99
CA GLU A 55 -10.72 0.60 -1.45
C GLU A 55 -10.00 1.58 -0.51
N ALA A 56 -10.76 2.33 0.29
CA ALA A 56 -10.26 3.32 1.25
C ALA A 56 -9.58 2.71 2.49
N ARG A 57 -9.35 1.39 2.50
CA ARG A 57 -8.61 0.67 3.55
C ARG A 57 -7.10 0.82 3.45
N THR A 58 -6.59 1.11 2.27
CA THR A 58 -5.15 1.22 2.02
C THR A 58 -4.86 2.59 1.39
N PRO A 59 -3.87 3.35 1.89
CA PRO A 59 -3.46 4.59 1.25
C PRO A 59 -2.81 4.33 -0.12
N LEU A 60 -2.79 5.36 -0.96
CA LEU A 60 -2.00 5.39 -2.19
C LEU A 60 -0.58 5.81 -1.84
N ILE A 61 0.41 4.99 -2.21
CA ILE A 61 1.81 5.21 -1.85
C ILE A 61 2.66 5.12 -3.11
N ILE A 62 3.52 6.13 -3.33
CA ILE A 62 4.67 6.05 -4.23
C ILE A 62 5.90 5.80 -3.38
N SER A 63 6.59 4.70 -3.66
CA SER A 63 7.85 4.36 -3.01
C SER A 63 8.94 4.13 -4.05
N GLY A 64 10.18 4.46 -3.72
CA GLY A 64 11.35 4.18 -4.55
C GLY A 64 12.41 3.39 -3.79
N PRO A 65 13.30 2.68 -4.50
CA PRO A 65 14.33 1.86 -3.87
C PRO A 65 15.32 2.73 -3.09
N VAL A 66 15.68 2.29 -1.88
CA VAL A 66 16.75 2.88 -1.07
C VAL A 66 17.96 1.96 -1.12
N GLY A 67 19.01 2.40 -1.82
CA GLY A 67 20.29 1.69 -1.84
C GLY A 67 20.23 0.25 -2.37
N ASN A 68 21.37 -0.43 -2.35
CA ASN A 68 21.51 -1.85 -2.71
C ASN A 68 21.62 -2.70 -1.42
N GLU A 69 20.70 -2.52 -0.46
CA GLU A 69 20.70 -3.32 0.75
C GLU A 69 19.98 -4.66 0.55
N THR A 70 20.56 -5.70 1.14
CA THR A 70 20.69 -7.03 0.57
C THR A 70 19.47 -7.93 0.73
N ASP A 71 18.96 -8.44 -0.41
CA ASP A 71 18.03 -9.58 -0.55
C ASP A 71 18.35 -10.76 0.40
N ASP A 72 19.62 -10.91 0.78
CA ASP A 72 20.14 -11.99 1.60
C ASP A 72 19.47 -12.09 2.98
N LYS A 73 19.15 -10.98 3.66
CA LYS A 73 18.55 -11.02 5.01
C LYS A 73 17.15 -11.63 4.98
N TYR A 74 16.28 -11.14 4.09
CA TYR A 74 14.92 -11.68 3.93
C TYR A 74 14.94 -13.14 3.52
N ALA A 75 15.82 -13.54 2.59
CA ALA A 75 15.95 -14.93 2.15
C ALA A 75 16.50 -15.86 3.26
N GLN A 76 17.40 -15.34 4.11
CA GLN A 76 17.92 -16.07 5.28
C GLN A 76 16.82 -16.31 6.32
N PHE A 77 16.16 -15.24 6.78
CA PHE A 77 15.13 -15.34 7.81
C PHE A 77 13.86 -16.05 7.32
N SER A 78 13.50 -15.92 6.04
CA SER A 78 12.33 -16.60 5.45
C SER A 78 12.42 -18.12 5.64
N ARG A 79 13.60 -18.71 5.44
CA ARG A 79 13.83 -20.15 5.67
C ARG A 79 13.65 -20.54 7.13
N GLN A 80 14.18 -19.74 8.07
CA GLN A 80 14.03 -19.98 9.50
C GLN A 80 12.57 -19.87 9.95
N VAL A 81 11.85 -18.85 9.49
CA VAL A 81 10.42 -18.67 9.78
C VAL A 81 9.58 -19.81 9.19
N ALA A 82 9.86 -20.26 7.96
CA ALA A 82 9.18 -21.40 7.36
C ALA A 82 9.41 -22.71 8.14
N GLU A 83 10.57 -22.89 8.76
CA GLU A 83 10.83 -23.99 9.70
C GLU A 83 10.07 -23.82 11.00
N LEU A 84 10.01 -22.61 11.56
CA LEU A 84 9.25 -22.29 12.76
C LEU A 84 7.75 -22.60 12.58
N VAL A 85 7.16 -22.19 11.46
CA VAL A 85 5.75 -22.48 11.11
C VAL A 85 5.51 -23.99 10.97
N ARG A 86 6.45 -24.74 10.41
CA ARG A 86 6.38 -26.21 10.35
C ARG A 86 6.43 -26.84 11.75
N LYS A 87 7.33 -26.37 12.63
CA LYS A 87 7.41 -26.82 14.03
C LYS A 87 6.11 -26.50 14.79
N GLN A 88 5.57 -25.30 14.64
CA GLN A 88 4.27 -24.89 15.20
C GLN A 88 3.13 -25.81 14.73
N THR A 89 3.07 -26.13 13.43
CA THR A 89 2.08 -27.04 12.88
C THR A 89 2.18 -28.43 13.52
N GLY A 90 3.40 -28.91 13.75
CA GLY A 90 3.66 -30.16 14.48
C GLY A 90 3.13 -30.11 15.92
N VAL A 91 3.43 -29.03 16.65
CA VAL A 91 2.92 -28.82 18.02
C VAL A 91 1.39 -28.82 18.04
N ALA A 92 0.75 -28.06 17.16
CA ALA A 92 -0.72 -28.01 17.08
C ALA A 92 -1.32 -29.40 16.80
N ASN A 93 -0.73 -30.18 15.90
CA ASN A 93 -1.20 -31.54 15.61
C ASN A 93 -1.05 -32.50 16.81
N THR A 94 0.02 -32.36 17.59
CA THR A 94 0.22 -33.12 18.84
C THR A 94 -0.81 -32.73 19.90
N LEU A 95 -1.03 -31.43 20.11
CA LEU A 95 -2.06 -30.92 21.02
C LEU A 95 -3.45 -31.42 20.65
N LEU A 96 -3.78 -31.45 19.35
CA LEU A 96 -5.06 -31.99 18.85
C LEU A 96 -5.18 -33.50 19.09
N ALA A 97 -4.11 -34.27 18.94
CA ALA A 97 -4.10 -35.70 19.24
C ALA A 97 -4.25 -36.00 20.74
N GLU A 98 -3.64 -35.18 21.60
CA GLU A 98 -3.84 -35.26 23.05
C GLU A 98 -5.27 -34.88 23.43
N ALA A 99 -5.80 -33.79 22.87
CA ALA A 99 -7.17 -33.35 23.12
C ALA A 99 -8.20 -34.43 22.79
N GLU A 100 -8.09 -35.07 21.62
CA GLU A 100 -8.99 -36.17 21.22
C GLU A 100 -9.00 -37.32 22.23
N ARG A 101 -7.83 -37.73 22.73
CA ARG A 101 -7.73 -38.78 23.76
C ARG A 101 -8.36 -38.34 25.09
N LEU A 102 -8.15 -37.08 25.48
CA LEU A 102 -8.66 -36.53 26.74
C LEU A 102 -10.17 -36.23 26.69
N LEU A 103 -10.77 -36.12 25.50
CA LEU A 103 -12.21 -35.94 25.35
C LEU A 103 -13.03 -37.21 25.65
N GLU A 104 -12.38 -38.38 25.72
CA GLU A 104 -13.05 -39.66 26.01
C GLU A 104 -13.49 -39.78 27.49
N ASP A 105 -12.82 -39.11 28.43
CA ASP A 105 -13.15 -39.10 29.87
C ASP A 105 -13.66 -37.73 30.32
N GLN A 106 -14.76 -37.71 31.06
CA GLN A 106 -15.35 -36.49 31.63
C GLN A 106 -14.41 -35.77 32.61
N LYS A 107 -13.51 -36.49 33.28
CA LYS A 107 -12.57 -35.89 34.25
C LYS A 107 -11.44 -35.12 33.59
N THR A 108 -11.05 -35.51 32.38
CA THR A 108 -9.97 -34.88 31.60
C THR A 108 -10.46 -33.83 30.62
N ARG A 109 -11.77 -33.55 30.62
CA ARG A 109 -12.40 -32.64 29.67
C ARG A 109 -11.90 -31.20 29.77
N GLU A 110 -11.56 -30.73 30.97
CA GLU A 110 -10.98 -29.39 31.17
C GLU A 110 -9.55 -29.30 30.58
N GLU A 111 -8.75 -30.35 30.75
CA GLU A 111 -7.42 -30.45 30.13
C GLU A 111 -7.52 -30.55 28.61
N ALA A 112 -8.50 -31.29 28.08
CA ALA A 112 -8.79 -31.32 26.64
C ALA A 112 -9.14 -29.93 26.10
N ALA A 113 -9.94 -29.16 26.84
CA ALA A 113 -10.30 -27.79 26.49
C ALA A 113 -9.07 -26.89 26.37
N LEU A 114 -8.14 -27.01 27.32
CA LEU A 114 -6.89 -26.27 27.32
C LEU A 114 -6.04 -26.61 26.10
N LYS A 115 -5.91 -27.89 25.74
CA LYS A 115 -5.15 -28.33 24.55
C LYS A 115 -5.76 -27.81 23.25
N LEU A 116 -7.09 -27.84 23.14
CA LEU A 116 -7.81 -27.27 22.00
C LEU A 116 -7.64 -25.75 21.92
N TYR A 117 -7.70 -25.06 23.06
CA TYR A 117 -7.48 -23.62 23.13
C TYR A 117 -6.04 -23.25 22.72
N GLN A 118 -5.03 -24.01 23.18
CA GLN A 118 -3.64 -23.85 22.74
C GLN A 118 -3.48 -24.09 21.23
N ALA A 119 -4.12 -25.14 20.69
CA ALA A 119 -4.12 -25.38 19.25
C ALA A 119 -4.82 -24.26 18.48
N GLN A 120 -5.86 -23.64 19.04
CA GLN A 120 -6.56 -22.49 18.47
C GLN A 120 -5.68 -21.22 18.50
N LEU A 121 -4.98 -20.94 19.58
CA LEU A 121 -4.03 -19.81 19.64
C LEU A 121 -2.89 -19.98 18.63
N GLY A 122 -2.44 -21.23 18.43
CA GLY A 122 -1.28 -21.51 17.60
C GLY A 122 -1.55 -21.67 16.11
N MET A 123 -2.59 -22.42 15.74
CA MET A 123 -2.95 -22.74 14.34
C MET A 123 -4.49 -22.79 14.20
N PRO A 124 -5.19 -21.65 14.30
CA PRO A 124 -6.65 -21.59 14.31
C PRO A 124 -7.33 -22.05 13.01
N LYS A 125 -6.64 -21.97 11.86
CA LYS A 125 -7.09 -22.51 10.56
C LYS A 125 -6.84 -24.02 10.36
N ASN A 126 -6.36 -24.74 11.38
CA ASN A 126 -6.07 -26.18 11.24
C ASN A 126 -7.36 -26.99 10.98
N LYS A 127 -7.43 -27.72 9.87
CA LYS A 127 -8.62 -28.49 9.45
C LYS A 127 -9.12 -29.49 10.51
N ARG A 128 -8.21 -30.11 11.27
CA ARG A 128 -8.55 -31.07 12.32
C ARG A 128 -9.14 -30.36 13.54
N LEU A 129 -8.58 -29.21 13.92
CA LEU A 129 -9.16 -28.36 14.97
C LEU A 129 -10.58 -27.92 14.60
N LEU A 130 -10.78 -27.41 13.39
CA LEU A 130 -12.09 -26.94 12.92
C LEU A 130 -13.14 -28.05 12.97
N LYS A 131 -12.75 -29.27 12.60
CA LYS A 131 -13.63 -30.44 12.68
C LYS A 131 -14.05 -30.73 14.13
N LEU A 132 -13.09 -30.73 15.08
CA LEU A 132 -13.37 -30.98 16.49
C LEU A 132 -14.25 -29.88 17.11
N LEU A 133 -14.03 -28.61 16.77
CA LEU A 133 -14.85 -27.51 17.25
C LEU A 133 -16.33 -27.61 16.81
N ASN A 134 -16.62 -28.36 15.75
CA ASN A 134 -18.00 -28.60 15.30
C ASN A 134 -18.68 -29.78 16.00
N GLU A 135 -17.97 -30.53 16.83
CA GLU A 135 -18.54 -31.58 17.65
C GLU A 135 -19.27 -31.00 18.87
N GLN A 136 -20.26 -31.76 19.36
CA GLN A 136 -21.22 -31.27 20.34
C GLN A 136 -20.55 -30.87 21.67
N GLY A 137 -20.72 -29.62 22.08
CA GLY A 137 -20.22 -29.08 23.35
C GLY A 137 -18.74 -28.72 23.38
N ILE A 138 -17.96 -29.03 22.33
CA ILE A 138 -16.52 -28.74 22.30
C ILE A 138 -16.26 -27.24 22.14
N LYS A 139 -16.96 -26.57 21.21
CA LYS A 139 -16.80 -25.11 21.02
C LYS A 139 -17.06 -24.32 22.30
N GLN A 140 -18.12 -24.66 23.03
CA GLN A 140 -18.45 -23.98 24.29
C GLN A 140 -17.40 -24.21 25.37
N LEU A 141 -16.82 -25.41 25.39
CA LEU A 141 -15.77 -25.79 26.32
C LEU A 141 -14.51 -24.97 26.08
N VAL A 142 -14.10 -24.82 24.80
CA VAL A 142 -12.96 -24.00 24.40
C VAL A 142 -13.22 -22.51 24.62
N GLN A 143 -14.41 -22.00 24.30
CA GLN A 143 -14.79 -20.61 24.59
C GLN A 143 -14.78 -20.29 26.09
N ARG A 144 -15.21 -21.24 26.93
CA ARG A 144 -15.13 -21.07 28.39
C ARG A 144 -13.67 -20.96 28.84
N MET A 145 -12.81 -21.84 28.31
CA MET A 145 -11.37 -21.80 28.56
C MET A 145 -10.74 -20.46 28.10
N GLU A 146 -11.15 -19.93 26.94
CA GLU A 146 -10.75 -18.60 26.46
C GLU A 146 -11.17 -17.49 27.42
N LEU A 147 -12.43 -17.49 27.88
CA LEU A 147 -12.94 -16.51 28.85
C LEU A 147 -12.21 -16.59 30.19
N ASP A 148 -11.93 -17.82 30.66
CA ASP A 148 -11.18 -18.05 31.88
C ASP A 148 -9.74 -17.54 31.73
N ALA A 149 -9.10 -17.74 30.58
CA ALA A 149 -7.78 -17.20 30.28
C ALA A 149 -7.76 -15.66 30.22
N ILE A 150 -8.78 -15.03 29.63
CA ILE A 150 -8.94 -13.57 29.61
C ILE A 150 -9.17 -13.02 31.02
N ALA A 151 -9.97 -13.70 31.83
CA ALA A 151 -10.22 -13.32 33.22
C ALA A 151 -8.94 -13.46 34.07
N ASP A 152 -8.19 -14.55 33.87
CA ASP A 152 -6.92 -14.81 34.55
C ASP A 152 -5.87 -13.74 34.21
N ARG A 153 -5.78 -13.31 32.94
CA ARG A 153 -4.89 -12.20 32.52
C ARG A 153 -5.14 -10.87 33.25
N LYS A 154 -6.35 -10.64 33.78
CA LYS A 154 -6.68 -9.43 34.55
C LYS A 154 -6.24 -9.51 36.02
N LEU A 155 -5.87 -10.70 36.51
CA LEU A 155 -5.39 -10.88 37.87
C LEU A 155 -3.93 -10.39 38.01
N PRO A 156 -3.52 -9.97 39.23
CA PRO A 156 -2.11 -9.67 39.51
C PRO A 156 -1.21 -10.85 39.15
N MET A 157 -0.01 -10.62 38.60
CA MET A 157 0.88 -11.66 38.08
C MET A 157 1.08 -12.89 38.98
N LYS A 158 1.09 -12.72 40.31
CA LYS A 158 1.26 -13.82 41.28
C LYS A 158 0.04 -14.76 41.39
N GLN A 159 -1.11 -14.35 40.89
CA GLN A 159 -2.39 -15.04 40.99
C GLN A 159 -2.84 -15.66 39.66
N GLN A 160 -2.11 -15.39 38.57
CA GLN A 160 -2.38 -15.93 37.24
C GLN A 160 -2.05 -17.42 37.18
N ARG A 161 -3.05 -18.26 36.89
CA ARG A 161 -2.91 -19.71 36.76
C ARG A 161 -2.62 -20.15 35.34
N MET A 162 -2.95 -19.31 34.35
CA MET A 162 -2.87 -19.61 32.91
C MET A 162 -1.72 -18.87 32.22
N ARG A 163 -0.68 -18.50 32.96
CA ARG A 163 0.47 -17.80 32.41
C ARG A 163 1.23 -18.62 31.37
N SER A 164 1.31 -19.94 31.55
CA SER A 164 2.08 -20.86 30.70
C SER A 164 1.30 -21.46 29.53
N VAL A 165 0.10 -20.95 29.25
CA VAL A 165 -0.73 -21.47 28.16
C VAL A 165 -0.03 -21.31 26.81
N GLU A 166 0.73 -20.22 26.64
CA GLU A 166 1.42 -19.87 25.40
C GLU A 166 2.81 -20.49 25.30
N ASP A 167 3.44 -20.91 26.42
CA ASP A 167 4.81 -21.45 26.48
C ASP A 167 5.03 -22.69 25.60
N VAL A 168 3.96 -23.45 25.35
CA VAL A 168 4.03 -24.63 24.49
C VAL A 168 4.11 -24.29 23.01
N LEU A 169 3.71 -23.08 22.62
CA LEU A 169 3.65 -22.60 21.24
C LEU A 169 4.94 -21.85 20.91
N TYR A 170 5.30 -21.81 19.62
CA TYR A 170 6.37 -20.96 19.10
C TYR A 170 5.87 -19.55 18.77
N PHE A 171 4.60 -19.40 18.43
CA PHE A 171 3.94 -18.11 18.25
C PHE A 171 2.44 -18.22 18.51
N VAL A 172 1.81 -17.08 18.77
CA VAL A 172 0.37 -16.93 18.97
C VAL A 172 -0.18 -16.06 17.84
N LEU A 173 -1.32 -16.48 17.29
CA LEU A 173 -2.02 -15.78 16.22
C LEU A 173 -3.30 -15.14 16.76
N ASP A 174 -3.49 -13.85 16.48
CA ASP A 174 -4.80 -13.21 16.56
C ASP A 174 -5.34 -13.01 15.15
N GLU A 175 -6.22 -13.92 14.70
CA GLU A 175 -6.86 -13.79 13.40
C GLU A 175 -7.73 -12.53 13.28
N LYS A 176 -8.36 -12.08 14.38
CA LYS A 176 -9.30 -10.95 14.35
C LYS A 176 -8.58 -9.61 14.36
N GLY A 177 -7.50 -9.52 15.12
CA GLY A 177 -6.58 -8.39 15.14
C GLY A 177 -5.59 -8.38 13.99
N HIS A 178 -5.54 -9.46 13.21
CA HIS A 178 -4.59 -9.66 12.10
C HIS A 178 -3.13 -9.48 12.56
N SER A 179 -2.81 -10.01 13.74
CA SER A 179 -1.50 -9.90 14.37
C SER A 179 -0.93 -11.27 14.72
N VAL A 180 0.40 -11.33 14.82
CA VAL A 180 1.13 -12.50 15.27
C VAL A 180 2.18 -12.07 16.28
N HIS A 181 2.36 -12.89 17.31
CA HIS A 181 3.29 -12.63 18.40
C HIS A 181 4.20 -13.83 18.61
N LEU A 182 5.51 -13.60 18.60
CA LEU A 182 6.50 -14.63 18.90
C LEU A 182 6.49 -14.90 20.41
N THR A 183 6.50 -16.17 20.82
CA THR A 183 6.67 -16.54 22.23
C THR A 183 8.16 -16.65 22.58
N ASP A 184 8.50 -16.77 23.86
CA ASP A 184 9.88 -17.01 24.30
C ASP A 184 10.47 -18.26 23.64
N ARG A 185 9.69 -19.34 23.58
CA ARG A 185 10.06 -20.57 22.87
C ARG A 185 10.27 -20.36 21.37
N GLY A 186 9.50 -19.46 20.77
CA GLY A 186 9.68 -18.99 19.39
C GLY A 186 11.00 -18.25 19.18
N ALA A 187 11.30 -17.31 20.07
CA ALA A 187 12.52 -16.53 20.06
C ALA A 187 13.76 -17.42 20.19
N GLU A 188 13.76 -18.35 21.15
CA GLU A 188 14.83 -19.34 21.33
C GLU A 188 15.03 -20.21 20.08
N ALA A 189 13.94 -20.61 19.41
CA ALA A 189 14.02 -21.43 18.21
C ALA A 189 14.51 -20.68 16.97
N MET A 190 14.30 -19.37 16.93
CA MET A 190 14.78 -18.48 15.86
C MET A 190 16.25 -18.06 16.06
N SER A 191 16.70 -17.97 17.31
CA SER A 191 18.07 -17.61 17.66
C SER A 191 18.65 -18.56 18.72
N PRO A 192 18.98 -19.80 18.34
CA PRO A 192 19.54 -20.77 19.28
C PRO A 192 20.94 -20.38 19.79
N ASP A 193 21.68 -19.58 19.01
CA ASP A 193 23.05 -19.18 19.31
C ASP A 193 23.15 -17.79 19.99
N ASP A 194 22.07 -16.99 19.98
CA ASP A 194 22.02 -15.66 20.60
C ASP A 194 20.66 -15.38 21.28
N PRO A 195 20.53 -15.71 22.58
CA PRO A 195 19.31 -15.47 23.35
C PRO A 195 18.95 -13.99 23.54
N GLU A 196 19.90 -13.06 23.37
CA GLU A 196 19.68 -11.62 23.55
C GLU A 196 19.25 -10.91 22.25
N LEU A 197 19.11 -11.65 21.15
CA LEU A 197 18.69 -11.09 19.86
C LEU A 197 17.29 -10.47 19.93
N PHE A 198 16.39 -11.08 20.71
CA PHE A 198 14.99 -10.66 20.86
C PHE A 198 14.75 -9.74 22.07
N LEU A 199 15.79 -9.47 22.86
CA LEU A 199 15.74 -8.52 23.97
C LEU A 199 16.22 -7.16 23.46
N VAL A 200 15.27 -6.25 23.26
CA VAL A 200 15.56 -4.85 22.91
C VAL A 200 15.60 -4.04 24.21
N PRO A 201 16.79 -3.63 24.69
CA PRO A 201 16.89 -2.78 25.88
C PRO A 201 16.30 -1.39 25.62
N ASP A 202 15.88 -0.69 26.68
CA ASP A 202 15.45 0.71 26.57
C ASP A 202 16.66 1.57 26.19
N ILE A 203 16.68 2.00 24.93
CA ILE A 203 17.75 2.84 24.38
C ILE A 203 17.94 4.12 25.20
N SER A 204 16.85 4.66 25.75
CA SER A 204 16.87 5.89 26.56
C SER A 204 17.64 5.67 27.86
N GLU A 205 17.48 4.50 28.48
CA GLU A 205 18.15 4.17 29.73
C GLU A 205 19.65 3.89 29.51
N GLU A 206 20.00 3.22 28.42
CA GLU A 206 21.41 2.98 28.05
C GLU A 206 22.12 4.26 27.64
N ILE A 207 21.51 5.12 26.81
CA ILE A 207 22.06 6.43 26.45
C ILE A 207 22.26 7.28 27.70
N HIS A 208 21.27 7.29 28.60
CA HIS A 208 21.36 8.04 29.84
C HIS A 208 22.41 7.49 30.81
N ARG A 209 22.69 6.18 30.81
CA ARG A 209 23.82 5.58 31.54
C ARG A 209 25.16 6.04 30.94
N ILE A 210 25.29 6.04 29.61
CA ILE A 210 26.49 6.52 28.90
C ILE A 210 26.76 8.00 29.18
N ASP A 211 25.72 8.83 29.22
CA ASP A 211 25.85 10.26 29.45
C ASP A 211 26.28 10.60 30.89
N ARG A 212 25.97 9.71 31.84
CA ARG A 212 26.28 9.89 33.27
C ARG A 212 27.56 9.17 33.72
N ASP A 213 28.21 8.41 32.84
CA ASP A 213 29.42 7.67 33.17
C ASP A 213 30.61 8.64 33.35
N PRO A 214 31.16 8.79 34.58
CA PRO A 214 32.27 9.71 34.85
C PRO A 214 33.60 9.24 34.26
N GLU A 215 33.72 7.99 33.82
CA GLU A 215 34.97 7.42 33.29
C GLU A 215 35.12 7.60 31.76
N LEU A 216 34.04 7.93 31.04
CA LEU A 216 34.06 8.12 29.59
C LEU A 216 34.41 9.56 29.17
N SER A 217 35.37 9.72 28.27
CA SER A 217 35.69 11.01 27.65
C SER A 217 34.55 11.49 26.72
N PRO A 218 34.43 12.80 26.42
CA PRO A 218 33.39 13.31 25.52
C PRO A 218 33.37 12.64 24.13
N HIS A 219 34.55 12.28 23.60
CA HIS A 219 34.66 11.57 22.33
C HIS A 219 34.17 10.12 22.46
N ASP A 220 34.59 9.42 23.52
CA ASP A 220 34.21 8.02 23.76
C ASP A 220 32.70 7.90 24.05
N ARG A 221 32.08 8.90 24.67
CA ARG A 221 30.62 8.96 24.87
C ARG A 221 29.87 9.02 23.55
N ILE A 222 30.33 9.84 22.60
CA ILE A 222 29.72 9.96 21.26
C ILE A 222 29.87 8.65 20.49
N GLU A 223 31.06 8.04 20.50
CA GLU A 223 31.27 6.75 19.83
C GLU A 223 30.45 5.62 20.48
N ARG A 224 30.39 5.57 21.81
CA ARG A 224 29.63 4.54 22.53
C ARG A 224 28.13 4.70 22.32
N ARG A 225 27.63 5.93 22.31
CA ARG A 225 26.24 6.24 21.94
C ARG A 225 25.93 5.74 20.53
N ARG A 226 26.79 6.09 19.55
CA ARG A 226 26.63 5.67 18.16
C ARG A 226 26.65 4.14 18.00
N GLN A 227 27.49 3.45 18.79
CA GLN A 227 27.51 1.98 18.82
C GLN A 227 26.19 1.41 19.36
N VAL A 228 25.69 1.93 20.48
CA VAL A 228 24.41 1.47 21.06
C VAL A 228 23.23 1.75 20.12
N GLU A 229 23.19 2.93 19.51
CA GLU A 229 22.18 3.28 18.49
C GLU A 229 22.27 2.36 17.27
N GLY A 230 23.48 2.05 16.79
CA GLY A 230 23.71 1.14 15.68
C GLY A 230 23.30 -0.31 15.99
N ASP A 231 23.69 -0.83 17.15
CA ASP A 231 23.32 -2.18 17.60
C ASP A 231 21.82 -2.30 17.80
N TYR A 232 21.18 -1.27 18.37
CA TYR A 232 19.74 -1.18 18.52
C TYR A 232 19.03 -1.20 17.16
N ALA A 233 19.48 -0.38 16.21
CA ALA A 233 18.92 -0.33 14.86
C ALA A 233 19.01 -1.70 14.16
N LEU A 234 20.16 -2.36 14.23
CA LEU A 234 20.37 -3.69 13.63
C LEU A 234 19.49 -4.77 14.28
N LYS A 235 19.33 -4.76 15.62
CA LYS A 235 18.44 -5.69 16.32
C LYS A 235 16.97 -5.44 15.95
N SER A 236 16.55 -4.17 15.97
CA SER A 236 15.19 -3.76 15.62
C SER A 236 14.83 -4.17 14.18
N GLU A 237 15.73 -3.94 13.22
CA GLU A 237 15.57 -4.34 11.82
C GLU A 237 15.35 -5.86 11.68
N LYS A 238 16.19 -6.67 12.33
CA LYS A 238 16.04 -8.13 12.29
C LYS A 238 14.69 -8.60 12.87
N LEU A 239 14.30 -8.03 14.01
CA LEU A 239 13.03 -8.36 14.65
C LEU A 239 11.84 -8.01 13.77
N HIS A 240 11.92 -6.84 13.14
CA HIS A 240 10.93 -6.39 12.18
C HIS A 240 10.79 -7.36 11.00
N ILE A 241 11.90 -7.71 10.36
CA ILE A 241 11.92 -8.67 9.23
C ILE A 241 11.32 -10.01 9.65
N ILE A 242 11.70 -10.56 10.80
CA ILE A 242 11.17 -11.83 11.31
C ILE A 242 9.65 -11.73 11.56
N HIS A 243 9.19 -10.64 12.18
CA HIS A 243 7.79 -10.40 12.45
C HIS A 243 6.96 -10.33 11.16
N LYS A 244 7.44 -9.59 10.16
CA LYS A 244 6.78 -9.48 8.85
C LYS A 244 6.78 -10.79 8.08
N LEU A 245 7.87 -11.55 8.12
CA LEU A 245 7.93 -12.89 7.55
C LEU A 245 6.94 -13.83 8.21
N LEU A 246 6.80 -13.76 9.54
CA LEU A 246 5.84 -14.58 10.27
C LEU A 246 4.40 -14.21 9.91
N GLN A 247 4.09 -12.90 9.84
CA GLN A 247 2.81 -12.40 9.34
C GLN A 247 2.54 -12.91 7.91
N ALA A 248 3.49 -12.74 6.99
CA ALA A 248 3.37 -13.18 5.60
C ALA A 248 3.11 -14.69 5.49
N HIS A 249 3.74 -15.52 6.33
CA HIS A 249 3.56 -16.97 6.29
C HIS A 249 2.19 -17.41 6.81
N VAL A 250 1.70 -16.81 7.90
CA VAL A 250 0.55 -17.33 8.65
C VAL A 250 -0.76 -16.60 8.34
N LEU A 251 -0.72 -15.30 8.03
CA LEU A 251 -1.91 -14.47 7.79
C LEU A 251 -2.24 -14.30 6.31
N TYR A 252 -1.22 -14.24 5.44
CA TYR A 252 -1.39 -13.97 4.01
C TYR A 252 -1.31 -15.26 3.19
N GLU A 253 -2.40 -15.61 2.52
CA GLU A 253 -2.55 -16.78 1.68
C GLU A 253 -2.53 -16.41 0.20
N LYS A 254 -1.86 -17.27 -0.58
CA LYS A 254 -1.84 -17.16 -2.03
C LYS A 254 -3.25 -17.45 -2.57
N ASP A 255 -3.63 -16.73 -3.62
CA ASP A 255 -4.94 -16.80 -4.29
C ASP A 255 -6.11 -16.25 -3.45
N VAL A 256 -5.83 -15.67 -2.27
CA VAL A 256 -6.79 -14.94 -1.43
C VAL A 256 -6.38 -13.47 -1.35
N GLU A 257 -5.31 -13.14 -0.62
CA GLU A 257 -4.85 -11.76 -0.47
C GLU A 257 -3.90 -11.32 -1.60
N TYR A 258 -3.30 -12.26 -2.34
CA TYR A 258 -2.40 -11.95 -3.45
C TYR A 258 -2.24 -13.06 -4.48
N LEU A 259 -1.70 -12.68 -5.64
CA LEU A 259 -1.31 -13.57 -6.73
C LEU A 259 0.17 -13.42 -7.04
N VAL A 260 0.77 -14.49 -7.57
CA VAL A 260 2.13 -14.45 -8.13
C VAL A 260 2.02 -14.53 -9.65
N GLN A 261 2.40 -13.46 -10.35
CA GLN A 261 2.37 -13.36 -11.82
C GLN A 261 3.69 -12.81 -12.33
N GLU A 262 4.23 -13.40 -13.41
CA GLU A 262 5.48 -12.96 -14.04
C GLU A 262 6.68 -12.85 -13.07
N GLY A 263 6.68 -13.67 -12.01
CA GLY A 263 7.70 -13.61 -10.97
C GLY A 263 7.61 -12.35 -10.09
N GLN A 264 6.41 -11.79 -9.92
CA GLN A 264 6.12 -10.68 -9.01
C GLN A 264 4.87 -10.97 -8.18
N VAL A 265 4.84 -10.44 -6.96
CA VAL A 265 3.67 -10.50 -6.09
C VAL A 265 2.75 -9.32 -6.43
N VAL A 266 1.47 -9.60 -6.67
CA VAL A 266 0.45 -8.58 -6.93
C VAL A 266 -0.71 -8.76 -5.97
N ILE A 267 -1.09 -7.68 -5.30
CA ILE A 267 -2.13 -7.70 -4.27
C ILE A 267 -3.50 -7.89 -4.94
N VAL A 268 -4.36 -8.69 -4.31
CA VAL A 268 -5.77 -8.83 -4.68
C VAL A 268 -6.62 -8.11 -3.66
N ASP A 269 -7.56 -7.29 -4.12
CA ASP A 269 -8.57 -6.72 -3.24
C ASP A 269 -9.55 -7.82 -2.80
N GLU A 270 -9.63 -8.05 -1.50
CA GLU A 270 -10.47 -9.09 -0.86
C GLU A 270 -11.96 -8.94 -1.19
N PHE A 271 -12.46 -7.72 -1.42
CA PHE A 271 -13.88 -7.45 -1.64
C PHE A 271 -14.26 -7.52 -3.11
N THR A 272 -13.38 -7.03 -3.98
CA THR A 272 -13.66 -6.99 -5.42
C THR A 272 -13.08 -8.19 -6.16
N GLY A 273 -12.09 -8.88 -5.60
CA GLY A 273 -11.27 -9.89 -6.25
C GLY A 273 -10.34 -9.33 -7.33
N ARG A 274 -10.25 -7.99 -7.48
CA ARG A 274 -9.47 -7.35 -8.55
C ARG A 274 -7.99 -7.29 -8.20
N VAL A 275 -7.16 -7.43 -9.23
CA VAL A 275 -5.71 -7.32 -9.13
C VAL A 275 -5.29 -5.85 -9.03
N MET A 276 -4.67 -5.46 -7.92
CA MET A 276 -4.22 -4.09 -7.66
C MET A 276 -2.78 -3.89 -8.14
N SER A 277 -2.62 -3.75 -9.46
CA SER A 277 -1.30 -3.57 -10.09
C SER A 277 -0.62 -2.27 -9.62
N GLY A 278 0.67 -2.36 -9.31
CA GLY A 278 1.47 -1.22 -8.85
C GLY A 278 1.32 -0.87 -7.36
N ARG A 279 0.46 -1.57 -6.61
CA ARG A 279 0.38 -1.44 -5.15
C ARG A 279 1.32 -2.44 -4.47
N ARG A 280 1.94 -2.02 -3.37
CA ARG A 280 2.75 -2.87 -2.47
C ARG A 280 2.25 -2.68 -1.05
N TRP A 281 2.35 -3.72 -0.21
CA TRP A 281 2.12 -3.54 1.21
C TRP A 281 3.30 -2.78 1.80
N ALA A 282 2.99 -1.87 2.73
CA ALA A 282 4.00 -1.07 3.41
C ALA A 282 4.82 -1.93 4.40
N ASP A 283 5.83 -1.29 5.00
CA ASP A 283 6.48 -1.77 6.22
C ASP A 283 7.15 -3.15 6.08
N GLY A 284 7.81 -3.40 4.95
CA GLY A 284 8.56 -4.64 4.72
C GLY A 284 7.70 -5.90 4.49
N LEU A 285 6.37 -5.79 4.59
CA LEU A 285 5.47 -6.93 4.43
C LEU A 285 5.48 -7.47 3.00
N HIS A 286 5.56 -6.60 2.00
CA HIS A 286 5.58 -7.03 0.61
C HIS A 286 6.86 -7.80 0.27
N GLN A 287 8.00 -7.34 0.80
CA GLN A 287 9.28 -8.03 0.73
C GLN A 287 9.21 -9.39 1.44
N ALA A 288 8.53 -9.45 2.58
CA ALA A 288 8.30 -10.71 3.29
C ALA A 288 7.45 -11.71 2.49
N VAL A 289 6.42 -11.26 1.78
CA VAL A 289 5.61 -12.11 0.88
C VAL A 289 6.41 -12.53 -0.35
N GLU A 290 7.19 -11.63 -0.95
CA GLU A 290 8.13 -11.96 -2.04
C GLU A 290 9.11 -13.06 -1.59
N ALA A 291 9.71 -12.92 -0.40
CA ALA A 291 10.64 -13.87 0.19
C ALA A 291 9.98 -15.21 0.57
N LYS A 292 8.69 -15.19 0.98
CA LYS A 292 7.89 -16.40 1.24
C LYS A 292 7.69 -17.21 -0.04
N GLU A 293 7.34 -16.54 -1.14
CA GLU A 293 7.04 -17.19 -2.42
C GLU A 293 8.29 -17.52 -3.25
N GLY A 294 9.49 -17.19 -2.75
CA GLY A 294 10.75 -17.37 -3.47
C GLY A 294 10.90 -16.46 -4.69
N VAL A 295 10.18 -15.34 -4.69
CA VAL A 295 10.26 -14.27 -5.68
C VAL A 295 11.47 -13.38 -5.37
N GLN A 296 12.05 -12.74 -6.39
CA GLN A 296 13.11 -11.75 -6.17
C GLN A 296 12.58 -10.63 -5.27
N VAL A 297 13.14 -10.55 -4.06
CA VAL A 297 12.86 -9.45 -3.13
C VAL A 297 13.42 -8.19 -3.75
N LYS A 298 12.62 -7.15 -3.87
CA LYS A 298 13.16 -5.83 -4.23
C LYS A 298 13.57 -5.13 -2.94
N GLY A 299 14.69 -4.42 -2.98
CA GLY A 299 15.22 -3.66 -1.84
C GLY A 299 14.18 -2.78 -1.16
N GLU A 300 14.44 -2.40 0.09
CA GLU A 300 13.54 -1.56 0.87
C GLU A 300 13.16 -0.31 0.09
N THR A 301 11.87 -0.04 0.07
CA THR A 301 11.33 1.09 -0.64
C THR A 301 10.91 2.14 0.36
N GLN A 302 11.51 3.32 0.27
CA GLN A 302 11.10 4.45 1.09
C GLN A 302 9.92 5.15 0.43
N THR A 303 8.97 5.56 1.26
CA THR A 303 7.79 6.31 0.83
C THR A 303 8.21 7.71 0.40
N PHE A 304 7.98 8.05 -0.87
CA PHE A 304 8.25 9.38 -1.42
C PHE A 304 7.01 10.27 -1.33
N ALA A 305 5.83 9.67 -1.54
CA ALA A 305 4.57 10.37 -1.44
C ALA A 305 3.47 9.38 -1.02
N THR A 306 2.55 9.83 -0.19
CA THR A 306 1.39 9.04 0.26
C THR A 306 0.17 9.93 0.39
N ILE A 307 -1.02 9.40 0.13
CA ILE A 307 -2.31 10.03 0.42
C ILE A 307 -3.39 8.96 0.60
N THR A 308 -4.31 9.16 1.53
CA THR A 308 -5.50 8.33 1.65
C THR A 308 -6.55 8.69 0.60
N ILE A 309 -7.34 7.72 0.14
CA ILE A 309 -8.46 7.99 -0.79
C ILE A 309 -9.42 9.00 -0.17
N GLN A 310 -9.63 8.91 1.14
CA GLN A 310 -10.41 9.84 1.95
C GLN A 310 -9.93 11.28 1.76
N ASN A 311 -8.67 11.56 2.11
CA ASN A 311 -8.12 12.91 2.03
C ASN A 311 -7.98 13.40 0.58
N TYR A 312 -7.73 12.49 -0.38
CA TYR A 312 -7.72 12.84 -1.79
C TYR A 312 -9.07 13.43 -2.26
N PHE A 313 -10.18 12.75 -1.97
CA PHE A 313 -11.50 13.23 -2.40
C PHE A 313 -12.03 14.41 -1.56
N ARG A 314 -11.55 14.59 -0.33
CA ARG A 314 -11.86 15.77 0.50
C ARG A 314 -11.29 17.08 -0.04
N MET A 315 -10.28 17.02 -0.93
CA MET A 315 -9.72 18.22 -1.58
C MET A 315 -10.64 18.80 -2.66
N TYR A 316 -11.66 18.07 -3.10
CA TYR A 316 -12.56 18.58 -4.14
C TYR A 316 -13.55 19.59 -3.57
N ASP A 317 -13.73 20.74 -4.24
CA ASP A 317 -14.70 21.76 -3.80
C ASP A 317 -16.13 21.22 -3.70
N LYS A 318 -16.45 20.29 -4.61
CA LYS A 318 -17.70 19.55 -4.62
C LYS A 318 -17.43 18.06 -4.79
N LEU A 319 -18.17 17.26 -4.04
CA LEU A 319 -18.13 15.81 -4.12
C LEU A 319 -19.55 15.26 -4.23
N ALA A 320 -19.75 14.29 -5.12
CA ALA A 320 -20.99 13.54 -5.25
C ALA A 320 -20.67 12.08 -5.60
N GLY A 321 -21.60 11.18 -5.33
CA GLY A 321 -21.44 9.78 -5.68
C GLY A 321 -22.76 9.08 -5.96
N MET A 322 -22.68 7.96 -6.65
CA MET A 322 -23.83 7.09 -6.93
C MET A 322 -23.48 5.64 -6.66
N THR A 323 -24.44 4.89 -6.15
CA THR A 323 -24.35 3.44 -5.94
C THR A 323 -25.74 2.90 -5.60
N GLY A 324 -25.94 1.59 -5.79
CA GLY A 324 -27.17 0.91 -5.40
C GLY A 324 -27.28 0.62 -3.89
N THR A 325 -26.19 0.79 -3.13
CA THR A 325 -26.11 0.24 -1.76
C THR A 325 -25.49 1.18 -0.71
N ALA A 326 -25.64 2.50 -0.87
CA ALA A 326 -25.07 3.49 0.06
C ALA A 326 -25.77 3.58 1.43
N GLU A 327 -27.05 3.23 1.53
CA GLU A 327 -27.88 3.44 2.73
C GLU A 327 -27.26 2.83 4.01
N THR A 328 -26.53 1.71 3.89
CA THR A 328 -25.96 1.04 5.07
C THR A 328 -24.83 1.84 5.72
N GLU A 329 -24.13 2.68 4.95
CA GLU A 329 -22.93 3.42 5.38
C GLU A 329 -23.16 4.94 5.40
N GLU A 330 -24.42 5.39 5.46
CA GLU A 330 -24.78 6.82 5.47
C GLU A 330 -24.02 7.62 6.53
N THR A 331 -23.90 7.06 7.74
CA THR A 331 -23.14 7.69 8.83
C THR A 331 -21.66 7.87 8.48
N GLU A 332 -21.06 6.91 7.79
CA GLU A 332 -19.65 6.98 7.37
C GLU A 332 -19.47 8.03 6.26
N PHE A 333 -20.35 8.04 5.26
CA PHE A 333 -20.35 9.05 4.19
C PHE A 333 -20.47 10.47 4.73
N TYR A 334 -21.38 10.69 5.68
CA TYR A 334 -21.57 12.01 6.27
C TYR A 334 -20.39 12.41 7.17
N SER A 335 -19.94 11.50 8.05
CA SER A 335 -18.89 11.84 9.03
C SER A 335 -17.51 12.08 8.42
N ILE A 336 -17.19 11.43 7.30
CA ILE A 336 -15.87 11.57 6.64
C ILE A 336 -15.93 12.62 5.52
N TYR A 337 -16.99 12.61 4.70
CA TYR A 337 -17.04 13.37 3.45
C TYR A 337 -18.12 14.46 3.42
N GLY A 338 -18.97 14.55 4.44
CA GLY A 338 -20.12 15.46 4.43
C GLY A 338 -21.19 15.08 3.39
N LEU A 339 -21.22 13.82 2.94
CA LEU A 339 -22.16 13.34 1.93
C LEU A 339 -23.42 12.76 2.58
N GLU A 340 -24.57 13.36 2.28
CA GLU A 340 -25.89 12.80 2.63
C GLU A 340 -26.32 11.73 1.62
N VAL A 341 -26.99 10.68 2.09
CA VAL A 341 -27.48 9.59 1.22
C VAL A 341 -28.96 9.78 0.92
N SER A 342 -29.29 9.97 -0.37
CA SER A 342 -30.67 10.03 -0.83
C SER A 342 -31.06 8.77 -1.60
N VAL A 343 -32.07 8.05 -1.10
CA VAL A 343 -32.58 6.82 -1.74
C VAL A 343 -33.54 7.20 -2.87
N ILE A 344 -33.07 7.08 -4.12
CA ILE A 344 -33.89 7.35 -5.30
C ILE A 344 -34.85 6.19 -5.56
N PRO A 345 -36.17 6.46 -5.72
CA PRO A 345 -37.14 5.40 -6.05
C PRO A 345 -36.80 4.68 -7.36
N THR A 346 -37.02 3.36 -7.38
CA THR A 346 -36.84 2.55 -8.59
C THR A 346 -37.87 2.93 -9.66
N HIS A 347 -37.44 2.99 -10.93
CA HIS A 347 -38.33 3.26 -12.06
C HIS A 347 -39.51 2.26 -12.15
N ARG A 348 -39.27 0.99 -11.83
CA ARG A 348 -40.29 -0.06 -11.77
C ARG A 348 -40.20 -0.82 -10.45
N PRO A 349 -41.34 -1.26 -9.88
CA PRO A 349 -41.35 -2.04 -8.64
C PRO A 349 -40.53 -3.33 -8.78
N VAL A 350 -39.72 -3.62 -7.77
CA VAL A 350 -38.91 -4.85 -7.71
C VAL A 350 -39.84 -6.06 -7.51
N LYS A 351 -39.73 -7.06 -8.39
CA LYS A 351 -40.48 -8.34 -8.32
C LYS A 351 -39.61 -9.53 -7.88
N ARG A 352 -38.35 -9.27 -7.54
CA ARG A 352 -37.40 -10.29 -7.10
C ARG A 352 -37.86 -10.93 -5.80
N LEU A 353 -37.77 -12.25 -5.72
CA LEU A 353 -38.05 -13.02 -4.52
C LEU A 353 -36.73 -13.37 -3.81
N ASP A 354 -36.46 -12.70 -2.69
CA ASP A 354 -35.32 -13.01 -1.84
C ASP A 354 -35.69 -14.13 -0.87
N GLN A 355 -35.20 -15.35 -1.13
CA GLN A 355 -35.44 -16.51 -0.28
C GLN A 355 -34.65 -16.43 1.03
N ALA A 356 -35.14 -17.13 2.05
CA ALA A 356 -34.41 -17.28 3.30
C ALA A 356 -33.15 -18.14 3.11
N ASP A 357 -32.14 -17.87 3.92
CA ASP A 357 -30.86 -18.56 3.87
C ASP A 357 -31.02 -20.05 4.24
N ARG A 358 -30.37 -20.92 3.47
CA ARG A 358 -30.25 -22.35 3.76
C ARG A 358 -28.92 -22.60 4.45
N ILE A 359 -28.99 -23.02 5.71
CA ILE A 359 -27.81 -23.17 6.57
C ILE A 359 -27.54 -24.65 6.79
N TYR A 360 -26.27 -25.04 6.64
CA TYR A 360 -25.77 -26.41 6.72
C TYR A 360 -24.70 -26.53 7.80
N LYS A 361 -24.50 -27.75 8.30
CA LYS A 361 -23.50 -28.01 9.33
C LYS A 361 -22.09 -27.96 8.73
N THR A 362 -21.89 -28.55 7.56
CA THR A 362 -20.57 -28.66 6.92
C THR A 362 -20.49 -27.97 5.57
N ARG A 363 -19.29 -27.58 5.13
CA ARG A 363 -19.08 -27.03 3.77
C ARG A 363 -19.42 -28.05 2.68
N LYS A 364 -19.25 -29.34 2.97
CA LYS A 364 -19.56 -30.43 2.03
C LYS A 364 -21.05 -30.50 1.73
N GLU A 365 -21.89 -30.55 2.76
CA GLU A 365 -23.35 -30.53 2.62
C GLU A 365 -23.83 -29.28 1.88
N LYS A 366 -23.28 -28.11 2.24
CA LYS A 366 -23.53 -26.84 1.56
C LYS A 366 -23.28 -26.95 0.05
N HIS A 367 -22.11 -27.47 -0.35
CA HIS A 367 -21.75 -27.62 -1.76
C HIS A 367 -22.65 -28.63 -2.48
N ASP A 368 -22.95 -29.77 -1.86
CA ASP A 368 -23.84 -30.77 -2.45
C ASP A 368 -25.25 -30.21 -2.66
N ALA A 369 -25.76 -29.41 -1.71
CA ALA A 369 -27.03 -28.72 -1.83
C ALA A 369 -27.04 -27.61 -2.90
N ILE A 370 -25.96 -26.84 -3.03
CA ILE A 370 -25.78 -25.87 -4.12
C ILE A 370 -25.86 -26.59 -5.47
N MET A 371 -25.15 -27.71 -5.62
CA MET A 371 -25.15 -28.48 -6.87
C MET A 371 -26.54 -29.02 -7.20
N ALA A 372 -27.26 -29.56 -6.23
CA ALA A 372 -28.63 -30.04 -6.43
C ALA A 372 -29.59 -28.92 -6.86
N GLU A 373 -29.46 -27.72 -6.28
CA GLU A 373 -30.25 -26.56 -6.68
C GLU A 373 -29.90 -26.10 -8.10
N VAL A 374 -28.60 -26.06 -8.44
CA VAL A 374 -28.13 -25.70 -9.79
C VAL A 374 -28.64 -26.69 -10.83
N GLU A 375 -28.59 -27.99 -10.58
CA GLU A 375 -29.12 -29.04 -11.46
C GLU A 375 -30.63 -28.87 -11.68
N ARG A 376 -31.39 -28.61 -10.60
CA ARG A 376 -32.84 -28.36 -10.67
C ARG A 376 -33.15 -27.14 -11.54
N LEU A 377 -32.51 -26.00 -11.27
CA LEU A 377 -32.74 -24.74 -11.97
C LEU A 377 -32.30 -24.82 -13.45
N HIS A 378 -31.17 -25.47 -13.71
CA HIS A 378 -30.68 -25.69 -15.07
C HIS A 378 -31.62 -26.62 -15.85
N GLY A 379 -32.15 -27.66 -15.22
CA GLY A 379 -33.16 -28.55 -15.81
C GLY A 379 -34.48 -27.83 -16.15
N LEU A 380 -34.82 -26.77 -15.41
CA LEU A 380 -35.94 -25.86 -15.72
C LEU A 380 -35.60 -24.81 -16.78
N GLY A 381 -34.32 -24.70 -17.18
CA GLY A 381 -33.85 -23.76 -18.19
C GLY A 381 -33.59 -22.34 -17.69
N TRP A 382 -33.53 -22.12 -16.37
CA TRP A 382 -33.27 -20.78 -15.82
C TRP A 382 -31.78 -20.40 -15.90
N PRO A 383 -31.46 -19.11 -16.15
CA PRO A 383 -30.11 -18.60 -16.01
C PRO A 383 -29.71 -18.51 -14.53
N ILE A 384 -28.47 -18.91 -14.23
CA ILE A 384 -27.94 -19.04 -12.87
C ILE A 384 -26.63 -18.26 -12.75
N LEU A 385 -26.56 -17.36 -11.77
CA LEU A 385 -25.33 -16.70 -11.34
C LEU A 385 -24.97 -17.18 -9.93
N ILE A 386 -23.80 -17.80 -9.81
CA ILE A 386 -23.25 -18.31 -8.55
C ILE A 386 -22.19 -17.33 -8.06
N GLY A 387 -22.43 -16.65 -6.94
CA GLY A 387 -21.47 -15.74 -6.30
C GLY A 387 -20.66 -16.44 -5.22
N THR A 388 -19.34 -16.46 -5.36
CA THR A 388 -18.38 -17.04 -4.39
C THR A 388 -17.52 -15.96 -3.75
N VAL A 389 -16.99 -16.19 -2.55
CA VAL A 389 -16.13 -15.20 -1.84
C VAL A 389 -14.64 -15.26 -2.22
N ASN A 390 -14.18 -16.38 -2.79
CA ASN A 390 -12.77 -16.55 -3.17
C ASN A 390 -12.64 -17.40 -4.44
N VAL A 391 -11.43 -17.37 -5.02
CA VAL A 391 -11.11 -18.09 -6.26
C VAL A 391 -11.15 -19.60 -6.03
N ASP A 392 -10.64 -20.10 -4.90
CA ASP A 392 -10.62 -21.52 -4.57
C ASP A 392 -12.01 -22.19 -4.55
N VAL A 393 -13.00 -21.51 -3.97
CA VAL A 393 -14.39 -21.99 -3.97
C VAL A 393 -14.94 -21.99 -5.39
N SER A 394 -14.65 -20.96 -6.19
CA SER A 394 -15.08 -20.91 -7.59
C SER A 394 -14.51 -22.06 -8.42
N GLU A 395 -13.24 -22.40 -8.26
CA GLU A 395 -12.59 -23.51 -8.95
C GLU A 395 -13.12 -24.86 -8.47
N THR A 396 -13.42 -24.96 -7.18
CA THR A 396 -14.01 -26.18 -6.60
C THR A 396 -15.41 -26.43 -7.16
N LEU A 397 -16.26 -25.41 -7.22
CA LEU A 397 -17.60 -25.52 -7.81
C LEU A 397 -17.52 -25.77 -9.32
N SER A 398 -16.60 -25.10 -10.03
CA SER A 398 -16.35 -25.34 -11.46
C SER A 398 -16.00 -26.81 -11.74
N ARG A 399 -15.09 -27.41 -10.97
CA ARG A 399 -14.75 -28.84 -11.10
C ARG A 399 -15.96 -29.74 -10.85
N GLN A 400 -16.82 -29.39 -9.89
CA GLN A 400 -18.03 -30.16 -9.59
C GLN A 400 -19.08 -30.07 -10.70
N LEU A 401 -19.31 -28.89 -11.27
CA LEU A 401 -20.21 -28.69 -12.42
C LEU A 401 -19.69 -29.44 -13.66
N LYS A 402 -18.38 -29.40 -13.91
CA LYS A 402 -17.76 -30.11 -15.03
C LYS A 402 -17.95 -31.63 -14.92
N ARG A 403 -17.82 -32.21 -13.72
CA ARG A 403 -18.07 -33.64 -13.48
C ARG A 403 -19.53 -34.04 -13.75
N ARG A 404 -20.47 -33.11 -13.58
CA ARG A 404 -21.91 -33.29 -13.83
C ARG A 404 -22.31 -33.02 -15.28
N GLY A 405 -21.36 -32.63 -16.14
CA GLY A 405 -21.63 -32.31 -17.55
C GLY A 405 -22.30 -30.95 -17.77
N LEU A 406 -22.34 -30.09 -16.75
CA LEU A 406 -22.94 -28.75 -16.85
C LEU A 406 -21.94 -27.75 -17.41
N ARG A 407 -22.28 -27.16 -18.56
CA ARG A 407 -21.50 -26.07 -19.17
C ARG A 407 -21.65 -24.80 -18.34
N HIS A 408 -20.52 -24.18 -18.01
CA HIS A 408 -20.48 -22.99 -17.18
C HIS A 408 -19.28 -22.12 -17.54
N GLU A 409 -19.37 -20.85 -17.23
CA GLU A 409 -18.28 -19.87 -17.34
C GLU A 409 -17.83 -19.41 -15.95
N VAL A 410 -16.55 -19.08 -15.78
CA VAL A 410 -15.98 -18.60 -14.50
C VAL A 410 -15.39 -17.21 -14.70
N LEU A 411 -15.80 -16.27 -13.86
CA LEU A 411 -15.29 -14.90 -13.80
C LEU A 411 -14.40 -14.78 -12.57
N ASN A 412 -13.10 -14.55 -12.79
CA ASN A 412 -12.07 -14.48 -11.74
C ASN A 412 -11.40 -13.10 -11.65
N ALA A 413 -12.04 -12.04 -12.15
CA ALA A 413 -11.57 -10.65 -12.13
C ALA A 413 -10.19 -10.39 -12.79
N LYS A 414 -9.68 -11.33 -13.61
CA LYS A 414 -8.39 -11.19 -14.31
C LYS A 414 -8.50 -10.44 -15.65
N TYR A 415 -9.64 -10.44 -16.33
CA TYR A 415 -9.77 -9.89 -17.69
C TYR A 415 -11.10 -9.18 -17.93
N HIS A 416 -11.16 -7.86 -17.67
CA HIS A 416 -12.40 -7.08 -17.70
C HIS A 416 -13.20 -7.12 -19.02
N GLN A 417 -12.54 -7.06 -20.19
CA GLN A 417 -13.24 -7.05 -21.48
C GLN A 417 -13.96 -8.39 -21.74
N ARG A 418 -13.29 -9.51 -21.47
CA ARG A 418 -13.85 -10.85 -21.66
C ARG A 418 -14.92 -11.16 -20.63
N GLU A 419 -14.78 -10.62 -19.42
CA GLU A 419 -15.80 -10.72 -18.37
C GLU A 419 -17.11 -10.03 -18.76
N ALA A 420 -17.05 -8.83 -19.35
CA ALA A 420 -18.25 -8.12 -19.80
C ALA A 420 -19.03 -8.92 -20.86
N GLU A 421 -18.34 -9.59 -21.78
CA GLU A 421 -18.97 -10.47 -22.79
C GLU A 421 -19.66 -11.68 -22.15
N ILE A 422 -19.00 -12.32 -21.19
CA ILE A 422 -19.56 -13.46 -20.44
C ILE A 422 -20.79 -13.02 -19.64
N VAL A 423 -20.72 -11.87 -18.95
CA VAL A 423 -21.83 -11.33 -18.14
C VAL A 423 -23.03 -10.95 -19.01
N ALA A 424 -22.79 -10.37 -20.20
CA ALA A 424 -23.85 -10.07 -21.15
C ALA A 424 -24.60 -11.34 -21.62
N GLY A 425 -23.89 -12.48 -21.70
CA GLY A 425 -24.46 -13.80 -21.98
C GLY A 425 -25.10 -14.50 -20.78
N ALA A 426 -24.91 -14.01 -19.56
CA ALA A 426 -25.33 -14.71 -18.33
C ALA A 426 -26.86 -14.83 -18.17
N GLY A 427 -27.63 -13.99 -18.86
CA GLY A 427 -29.10 -14.02 -18.79
C GLY A 427 -29.78 -14.94 -19.81
N GLN A 428 -29.00 -15.70 -20.60
CA GLN A 428 -29.53 -16.63 -21.60
C GLN A 428 -30.07 -17.92 -20.96
N LYS A 429 -30.98 -18.61 -21.65
CA LYS A 429 -31.59 -19.85 -21.18
C LYS A 429 -30.55 -20.89 -20.77
N ALA A 430 -30.72 -21.44 -19.57
CA ALA A 430 -29.85 -22.45 -18.95
C ALA A 430 -28.37 -22.04 -18.81
N ALA A 431 -28.03 -20.75 -18.91
CA ALA A 431 -26.68 -20.27 -18.70
C ALA A 431 -26.26 -20.43 -17.23
N ILE A 432 -25.02 -20.84 -16.99
CA ILE A 432 -24.43 -20.93 -15.65
C ILE A 432 -23.15 -20.11 -15.63
N VAL A 433 -23.10 -19.12 -14.75
CA VAL A 433 -21.92 -18.28 -14.55
C VAL A 433 -21.52 -18.32 -13.09
N ILE A 434 -20.24 -18.59 -12.82
CA ILE A 434 -19.65 -18.45 -11.49
C ILE A 434 -18.90 -17.12 -11.45
N ALA A 435 -19.21 -16.26 -10.48
CA ALA A 435 -18.52 -15.01 -10.24
C ALA A 435 -17.82 -15.05 -8.89
N THR A 436 -16.50 -14.89 -8.89
CA THR A 436 -15.74 -14.63 -7.66
C THR A 436 -15.96 -13.18 -7.24
N ASN A 437 -16.38 -12.97 -5.99
CA ASN A 437 -16.68 -11.68 -5.39
C ASN A 437 -17.63 -10.85 -6.27
N MET A 438 -17.12 -9.72 -6.78
CA MET A 438 -17.87 -8.77 -7.60
C MET A 438 -17.42 -8.79 -9.07
N ALA A 439 -16.81 -9.89 -9.55
CA ALA A 439 -16.44 -10.03 -10.96
C ALA A 439 -17.67 -9.78 -11.87
N GLY A 440 -17.47 -9.01 -12.96
CA GLY A 440 -18.58 -8.57 -13.81
C GLY A 440 -19.38 -7.36 -13.31
N ARG A 441 -18.88 -6.58 -12.34
CA ARG A 441 -19.46 -5.28 -11.94
C ARG A 441 -19.54 -4.27 -13.07
N GLY A 442 -20.59 -3.44 -13.05
CA GLY A 442 -20.87 -2.43 -14.07
C GLY A 442 -21.52 -2.97 -15.35
N THR A 443 -21.62 -4.29 -15.53
CA THR A 443 -22.30 -4.90 -16.68
C THR A 443 -23.68 -5.43 -16.30
N ASP A 444 -24.68 -5.03 -17.08
CA ASP A 444 -26.07 -5.41 -16.88
C ASP A 444 -26.36 -6.79 -17.47
N ILE A 445 -26.92 -7.69 -16.66
CA ILE A 445 -27.41 -8.99 -17.11
C ILE A 445 -28.84 -8.81 -17.61
N LYS A 446 -29.03 -8.95 -18.92
CA LYS A 446 -30.36 -8.89 -19.56
C LYS A 446 -30.91 -10.30 -19.75
N LEU A 447 -32.16 -10.51 -19.38
CA LEU A 447 -32.85 -11.79 -19.56
C LEU A 447 -33.08 -12.07 -21.06
N GLY A 448 -32.86 -13.32 -21.46
CA GLY A 448 -33.15 -13.82 -22.80
C GLY A 448 -34.63 -13.68 -23.16
N GLN A 449 -34.92 -13.39 -24.43
CA GLN A 449 -36.30 -13.20 -24.92
C GLN A 449 -37.11 -14.51 -24.96
N ASP A 450 -36.43 -15.65 -24.93
CA ASP A 450 -36.98 -17.00 -24.98
C ASP A 450 -37.37 -17.56 -23.59
N LEU A 451 -37.20 -16.78 -22.53
CA LEU A 451 -37.57 -17.15 -21.16
C LEU A 451 -39.06 -16.90 -20.88
N ASP A 452 -39.76 -17.89 -20.31
CA ASP A 452 -41.16 -17.76 -19.90
C ASP A 452 -41.30 -17.06 -18.54
N LEU A 453 -41.28 -15.73 -18.55
CA LEU A 453 -41.27 -14.88 -17.35
C LEU A 453 -42.58 -14.91 -16.52
N LYS A 454 -43.56 -15.76 -16.86
CA LYS A 454 -44.84 -15.85 -16.14
C LYS A 454 -44.82 -16.79 -14.95
N GLN A 455 -43.79 -17.63 -14.82
CA GLN A 455 -43.68 -18.58 -13.72
C GLN A 455 -43.30 -17.87 -12.41
N PRO A 456 -43.71 -18.41 -11.24
CA PRO A 456 -43.34 -17.82 -9.94
C PRO A 456 -41.82 -17.79 -9.72
N GLU A 457 -41.13 -18.82 -10.20
CA GLU A 457 -39.68 -18.99 -10.08
C GLU A 457 -38.89 -18.34 -11.23
N ALA A 458 -39.53 -17.52 -12.06
CA ALA A 458 -38.94 -17.04 -13.30
C ALA A 458 -37.83 -15.99 -13.14
N GLY A 459 -36.95 -15.94 -14.14
CA GLY A 459 -35.91 -14.93 -14.27
C GLY A 459 -34.54 -15.40 -13.81
N LEU A 460 -33.65 -14.44 -13.52
CA LEU A 460 -32.27 -14.72 -13.11
C LEU A 460 -32.22 -15.24 -11.68
N GLN A 461 -31.58 -16.40 -11.51
CA GLN A 461 -31.40 -17.06 -10.22
C GLN A 461 -30.02 -16.72 -9.66
N ILE A 462 -29.98 -16.07 -8.50
CA ILE A 462 -28.74 -15.74 -7.80
C ILE A 462 -28.53 -16.74 -6.67
N ILE A 463 -27.38 -17.41 -6.68
CA ILE A 463 -26.96 -18.33 -5.62
C ILE A 463 -25.71 -17.74 -4.96
N GLY A 464 -25.87 -17.24 -3.73
CA GLY A 464 -24.72 -16.88 -2.88
C GLY A 464 -24.21 -18.12 -2.16
N THR A 465 -22.91 -18.43 -2.28
CA THR A 465 -22.33 -19.63 -1.65
C THR A 465 -21.87 -19.40 -0.23
N GLU A 466 -21.74 -18.13 0.17
CA GLU A 466 -21.38 -17.64 1.51
C GLU A 466 -21.97 -16.22 1.69
N ARG A 467 -21.97 -15.72 2.93
CA ARG A 467 -22.22 -14.31 3.25
C ARG A 467 -20.90 -13.57 3.25
N HIS A 468 -20.86 -12.40 2.62
CA HIS A 468 -19.69 -11.52 2.71
C HIS A 468 -19.63 -10.85 4.09
N GLU A 469 -18.47 -10.29 4.44
CA GLU A 469 -18.30 -9.52 5.66
C GLU A 469 -19.26 -8.32 5.75
N SER A 470 -19.53 -7.69 4.59
CA SER A 470 -20.45 -6.57 4.47
C SER A 470 -21.77 -6.99 3.83
N ARG A 471 -22.87 -6.58 4.45
CA ARG A 471 -24.25 -6.75 3.93
C ARG A 471 -24.44 -6.04 2.60
N ARG A 472 -23.67 -5.00 2.35
CA ARG A 472 -23.67 -4.22 1.12
C ARG A 472 -23.35 -5.08 -0.09
N ILE A 473 -22.29 -5.87 -0.01
CA ILE A 473 -21.83 -6.75 -1.10
C ILE A 473 -22.84 -7.86 -1.37
N ASP A 474 -23.43 -8.42 -0.32
CA ASP A 474 -24.53 -9.38 -0.48
C ASP A 474 -25.74 -8.76 -1.19
N ARG A 475 -26.11 -7.52 -0.84
CA ARG A 475 -27.18 -6.76 -1.50
C ARG A 475 -26.85 -6.49 -2.97
N GLN A 476 -25.59 -6.20 -3.31
CA GLN A 476 -25.14 -6.02 -4.69
C GLN A 476 -25.26 -7.32 -5.50
N LEU A 477 -24.86 -8.46 -4.92
CA LEU A 477 -25.02 -9.77 -5.55
C LEU A 477 -26.51 -10.07 -5.83
N ARG A 478 -27.40 -9.85 -4.85
CA ARG A 478 -28.85 -9.96 -5.03
C ARG A 478 -29.37 -9.00 -6.11
N GLY A 479 -28.84 -7.77 -6.13
CA GLY A 479 -29.16 -6.70 -7.08
C GLY A 479 -28.82 -7.00 -8.54
N ARG A 480 -28.08 -8.08 -8.81
CA ARG A 480 -27.88 -8.57 -10.19
C ARG A 480 -29.16 -9.10 -10.81
N SER A 481 -30.10 -9.57 -9.99
CA SER A 481 -31.42 -10.05 -10.42
C SER A 481 -32.51 -9.01 -10.12
N GLY A 482 -33.63 -9.11 -10.86
CA GLY A 482 -34.79 -8.24 -10.69
C GLY A 482 -34.66 -6.81 -11.21
N ARG A 483 -33.77 -6.58 -12.19
CA ARG A 483 -33.53 -5.26 -12.78
C ARG A 483 -34.77 -4.77 -13.54
N GLN A 484 -35.08 -3.48 -13.45
CA GLN A 484 -36.24 -2.86 -14.14
C GLN A 484 -37.57 -3.61 -13.94
N GLY A 485 -37.77 -4.20 -12.75
CA GLY A 485 -39.00 -4.92 -12.40
C GLY A 485 -39.13 -6.31 -13.04
N ASP A 486 -38.03 -6.84 -13.59
CA ASP A 486 -37.95 -8.24 -14.04
C ASP A 486 -38.17 -9.19 -12.84
N PRO A 487 -38.72 -10.40 -13.09
CA PRO A 487 -38.76 -11.43 -12.06
C PRO A 487 -37.36 -12.00 -11.84
N GLY A 488 -37.18 -12.65 -10.70
CA GLY A 488 -35.94 -13.33 -10.38
C GLY A 488 -35.93 -13.78 -8.94
N GLN A 489 -34.96 -14.61 -8.59
CA GLN A 489 -34.83 -15.11 -7.22
C GLN A 489 -33.41 -15.02 -6.72
N THR A 490 -33.28 -14.91 -5.41
CA THR A 490 -31.99 -14.96 -4.74
C THR A 490 -32.05 -15.90 -3.56
N ILE A 491 -30.98 -16.68 -3.36
CA ILE A 491 -30.85 -17.60 -2.24
C ILE A 491 -29.39 -17.64 -1.80
N PHE A 492 -29.16 -17.74 -0.50
CA PHE A 492 -27.82 -17.95 0.06
C PHE A 492 -27.76 -19.32 0.73
N PHE A 493 -26.66 -20.01 0.47
CA PHE A 493 -26.29 -21.27 1.11
C PHE A 493 -25.13 -20.98 2.05
N LEU A 494 -25.26 -21.34 3.32
CA LEU A 494 -24.26 -21.04 4.36
C LEU A 494 -23.86 -22.30 5.09
N SER A 495 -22.63 -22.34 5.59
CA SER A 495 -22.17 -23.35 6.52
C SER A 495 -21.72 -22.72 7.82
N LEU A 496 -21.89 -23.47 8.91
CA LEU A 496 -21.32 -23.11 10.22
C LEU A 496 -19.79 -23.12 10.21
N GLU A 497 -19.18 -23.77 9.21
CA GLU A 497 -17.75 -23.78 8.92
C GLU A 497 -17.26 -22.59 8.07
N ASP A 498 -18.14 -21.71 7.60
CA ASP A 498 -17.75 -20.54 6.81
C ASP A 498 -17.04 -19.50 7.69
N ASP A 499 -16.15 -18.70 7.10
CA ASP A 499 -15.25 -17.82 7.86
C ASP A 499 -15.99 -16.76 8.69
N LEU A 500 -17.08 -16.19 8.15
CA LEU A 500 -17.95 -15.26 8.88
C LEU A 500 -18.52 -15.92 10.16
N MET A 501 -18.93 -17.19 10.07
CA MET A 501 -19.52 -17.93 11.19
C MET A 501 -18.46 -18.40 12.19
N ARG A 502 -17.27 -18.72 11.70
CA ARG A 502 -16.12 -19.12 12.51
C ARG A 502 -15.59 -17.96 13.35
N LEU A 503 -15.36 -16.82 12.72
CA LEU A 503 -14.76 -15.64 13.35
C LEU A 503 -15.76 -14.85 14.21
N PHE A 504 -17.02 -14.76 13.78
CA PHE A 504 -18.00 -13.85 14.37
C PHE A 504 -19.29 -14.53 14.85
N GLY A 505 -19.39 -15.85 14.75
CA GLY A 505 -20.54 -16.61 15.27
C GLY A 505 -20.77 -16.35 16.76
N SER A 506 -22.01 -16.06 17.15
CA SER A 506 -22.35 -15.78 18.56
C SER A 506 -22.42 -17.06 19.41
N ASP A 507 -22.09 -16.97 20.70
CA ASP A 507 -22.18 -18.08 21.68
C ASP A 507 -23.59 -18.67 21.79
N ARG A 508 -24.61 -17.91 21.37
CA ARG A 508 -26.00 -18.39 21.31
C ARG A 508 -26.21 -19.40 20.20
N ILE A 509 -25.52 -19.25 19.06
CA ILE A 509 -25.60 -20.19 17.93
C ILE A 509 -24.93 -21.50 18.32
N ALA A 510 -23.75 -21.45 18.93
CA ALA A 510 -23.06 -22.65 19.44
C ALA A 510 -23.93 -23.41 20.46
N ARG A 511 -24.56 -22.68 21.40
CA ARG A 511 -25.50 -23.27 22.38
C ARG A 511 -26.76 -23.85 21.77
N TRP A 512 -27.28 -23.23 20.71
CA TRP A 512 -28.43 -23.73 20.01
C TRP A 512 -28.09 -24.99 19.20
N MET A 513 -26.94 -25.03 18.50
CA MET A 513 -26.47 -26.21 17.77
C MET A 513 -26.33 -27.43 18.68
N ASP A 514 -25.71 -27.24 19.85
CA ASP A 514 -25.52 -28.32 20.81
C ASP A 514 -26.85 -28.82 21.40
N LYS A 515 -27.92 -28.04 21.31
CA LYS A 515 -29.23 -28.38 21.85
C LYS A 515 -30.22 -28.88 20.78
N SER A 516 -30.05 -28.45 19.52
CA SER A 516 -30.93 -28.84 18.42
C SER A 516 -30.58 -30.20 17.85
N GLY A 517 -29.31 -30.65 17.97
CA GLY A 517 -28.88 -31.96 17.49
C GLY A 517 -29.12 -32.16 16.00
N ALA A 518 -29.04 -31.09 15.19
CA ALA A 518 -29.32 -31.13 13.76
C ALA A 518 -28.53 -32.27 13.08
N GLU A 519 -29.26 -33.18 12.44
CA GLU A 519 -28.70 -34.35 11.76
C GLU A 519 -28.01 -33.95 10.45
N GLU A 520 -27.03 -34.74 10.01
CA GLU A 520 -26.33 -34.50 8.74
C GLU A 520 -27.35 -34.48 7.58
N GLY A 521 -27.34 -33.41 6.79
CA GLY A 521 -28.24 -33.20 5.65
C GLY A 521 -29.53 -32.41 5.91
N GLU A 522 -29.87 -32.04 7.15
CA GLU A 522 -31.06 -31.21 7.43
C GLU A 522 -30.78 -29.71 7.24
N VAL A 523 -31.68 -28.99 6.57
CA VAL A 523 -31.55 -27.53 6.40
C VAL A 523 -31.95 -26.83 7.69
N ILE A 524 -31.01 -26.10 8.28
CA ILE A 524 -31.27 -25.27 9.44
C ILE A 524 -31.98 -24.00 8.98
N THR A 525 -33.32 -24.00 8.97
CA THR A 525 -34.13 -22.81 8.68
C THR A 525 -34.69 -22.23 9.98
N GLY A 526 -34.12 -21.14 10.48
CA GLY A 526 -34.62 -20.46 11.67
C GLY A 526 -34.31 -18.97 11.68
N GLY A 527 -35.32 -18.12 11.85
CA GLY A 527 -35.14 -16.66 11.88
C GLY A 527 -34.22 -16.14 13.00
N LEU A 528 -33.99 -16.96 14.03
CA LEU A 528 -32.99 -16.69 15.07
C LEU A 528 -31.55 -16.74 14.55
N VAL A 529 -31.24 -17.67 13.64
CA VAL A 529 -29.91 -17.83 13.05
C VAL A 529 -29.64 -16.73 12.03
N THR A 530 -30.62 -16.40 11.18
CA THR A 530 -30.53 -15.26 10.23
C THR A 530 -30.23 -13.95 10.94
N ARG A 531 -30.93 -13.64 12.04
CA ARG A 531 -30.65 -12.42 12.83
C ARG A 531 -29.25 -12.44 13.43
N ALA A 532 -28.75 -13.60 13.85
CA ALA A 532 -27.43 -13.69 14.43
C ALA A 532 -26.32 -13.48 13.39
N ILE A 533 -26.53 -13.91 12.16
CA ILE A 533 -25.65 -13.61 11.00
C ILE A 533 -25.64 -12.12 10.71
N GLU A 534 -26.81 -11.46 10.66
CA GLU A 534 -26.87 -10.01 10.44
C GLU A 534 -26.13 -9.22 11.54
N GLN A 535 -26.20 -9.68 12.79
CA GLN A 535 -25.45 -9.08 13.91
C GLN A 535 -23.95 -9.38 13.87
N ALA A 536 -23.54 -10.50 13.25
CA ALA A 536 -22.14 -10.77 12.97
C ALA A 536 -21.61 -9.78 11.92
N GLN A 537 -22.29 -9.65 10.78
CA GLN A 537 -21.91 -8.70 9.71
C GLN A 537 -21.84 -7.26 10.23
N LYS A 538 -22.84 -6.80 11.02
CA LYS A 538 -22.81 -5.46 11.64
C LYS A 538 -21.58 -5.21 12.52
N ARG A 539 -21.12 -6.23 13.25
CA ARG A 539 -19.92 -6.12 14.09
C ARG A 539 -18.65 -6.02 13.24
N VAL A 540 -18.57 -6.79 12.15
CA VAL A 540 -17.45 -6.72 11.20
C VAL A 540 -17.43 -5.37 10.49
N GLU A 541 -18.57 -4.89 10.02
CA GLU A 541 -18.73 -3.55 9.42
C GLU A 541 -18.24 -2.45 10.38
N LEU A 542 -18.66 -2.49 11.65
CA LEU A 542 -18.21 -1.53 12.67
C LEU A 542 -16.70 -1.62 12.95
N GLN A 543 -16.14 -2.82 13.02
CA GLN A 543 -14.70 -3.02 13.20
C GLN A 543 -13.90 -2.45 12.02
N ASN A 544 -14.33 -2.74 10.79
CA ASN A 544 -13.72 -2.23 9.57
C ASN A 544 -13.83 -0.69 9.50
N PHE A 545 -14.98 -0.12 9.89
CA PHE A 545 -15.15 1.33 10.02
C PHE A 545 -14.16 1.93 11.03
N GLN A 546 -13.99 1.31 12.21
CA GLN A 546 -13.03 1.79 13.20
C GLN A 546 -11.57 1.75 12.69
N GLN A 547 -11.21 0.71 11.95
CA GLN A 547 -9.87 0.61 11.33
C GLN A 547 -9.65 1.73 10.31
N ARG A 548 -10.62 1.96 9.39
CA ARG A 548 -10.55 3.05 8.40
C ARG A 548 -10.52 4.42 9.06
N LYS A 549 -11.34 4.64 10.09
CA LYS A 549 -11.37 5.88 10.86
C LYS A 549 -10.01 6.15 11.50
N ARG A 550 -9.39 5.16 12.15
CA ARG A 550 -8.04 5.31 12.71
C ARG A 550 -7.01 5.65 11.63
N LEU A 551 -7.04 4.93 10.51
CA LEU A 551 -6.14 5.19 9.39
C LEU A 551 -6.27 6.64 8.89
N LEU A 552 -7.49 7.15 8.76
CA LEU A 552 -7.76 8.54 8.43
C LEU A 552 -7.23 9.51 9.50
N GLU A 553 -7.43 9.22 10.79
CA GLU A 553 -6.95 10.08 11.88
C GLU A 553 -5.42 10.21 11.92
N TYR A 554 -4.68 9.16 11.55
CA TYR A 554 -3.22 9.23 11.38
C TYR A 554 -2.84 10.04 10.13
N ASP A 555 -3.52 9.82 9.01
CA ASP A 555 -3.25 10.57 7.76
C ASP A 555 -3.69 12.04 7.85
N ASP A 556 -4.67 12.41 8.69
CA ASP A 556 -5.06 13.80 8.90
C ASP A 556 -3.92 14.64 9.50
N VAL A 557 -3.11 14.04 10.38
CA VAL A 557 -1.89 14.67 10.91
C VAL A 557 -0.90 14.90 9.77
N MET A 558 -0.71 13.88 8.94
CA MET A 558 0.15 13.96 7.76
C MET A 558 -0.34 14.96 6.74
N ASN A 559 -1.66 15.09 6.57
CA ASN A 559 -2.25 15.97 5.58
C ASN A 559 -2.01 17.44 5.92
N GLN A 560 -2.09 17.82 7.20
CA GLN A 560 -1.75 19.18 7.64
C GLN A 560 -0.28 19.53 7.35
N GLN A 561 0.63 18.59 7.61
CA GLN A 561 2.06 18.76 7.31
C GLN A 561 2.30 18.86 5.79
N ARG A 562 1.60 18.02 5.03
CA ARG A 562 1.66 17.97 3.56
C ARG A 562 1.22 19.27 2.92
N GLU A 563 0.14 19.89 3.40
CA GLU A 563 -0.35 21.18 2.90
C GLU A 563 0.73 22.27 3.01
N VAL A 564 1.46 22.31 4.12
CA VAL A 564 2.58 23.26 4.32
C VAL A 564 3.70 22.98 3.32
N ILE A 565 4.19 21.75 3.24
CA ILE A 565 5.30 21.37 2.36
C ILE A 565 4.93 21.57 0.89
N TYR A 566 3.72 21.20 0.48
CA TYR A 566 3.27 21.34 -0.90
C TYR A 566 3.06 22.81 -1.30
N SER A 567 2.65 23.66 -0.36
CA SER A 567 2.59 25.11 -0.59
C SER A 567 3.97 25.71 -0.81
N LEU A 568 4.95 25.36 0.03
CA LEU A 568 6.35 25.79 -0.15
C LEU A 568 6.92 25.30 -1.48
N ARG A 569 6.61 24.06 -1.83
CA ARG A 569 7.02 23.46 -3.09
C ARG A 569 6.39 24.16 -4.29
N LEU A 570 5.13 24.59 -4.19
CA LEU A 570 4.45 25.37 -5.23
C LEU A 570 5.13 26.72 -5.44
N PHE A 571 5.48 27.45 -4.39
CA PHE A 571 6.24 28.71 -4.51
C PHE A 571 7.58 28.48 -5.22
N ALA A 572 8.28 27.39 -4.89
CA ALA A 572 9.52 27.01 -5.55
C ALA A 572 9.32 26.70 -7.04
N LEU A 573 8.20 26.09 -7.43
CA LEU A 573 7.86 25.78 -8.83
C LEU A 573 7.45 27.02 -9.64
N GLU A 574 6.72 27.95 -9.03
CA GLU A 574 6.26 29.20 -9.67
C GLU A 574 7.39 30.20 -9.91
N ARG A 575 8.46 30.13 -9.10
CA ARG A 575 9.65 31.01 -9.21
C ARG A 575 9.31 32.50 -9.09
N GLY A 576 8.27 32.81 -8.31
CA GLY A 576 7.77 34.17 -8.05
C GLY A 576 8.51 34.90 -6.91
N GLU A 577 7.96 36.05 -6.52
CA GLU A 577 8.47 36.85 -5.39
C GLU A 577 8.22 36.16 -4.04
N GLU A 578 7.19 35.31 -3.97
CA GLU A 578 6.85 34.47 -2.82
C GLU A 578 8.01 33.56 -2.44
N LEU A 579 8.69 32.96 -3.43
CA LEU A 579 9.88 32.14 -3.21
C LEU A 579 11.02 32.97 -2.60
N LYS A 580 11.26 34.18 -3.12
CA LYS A 580 12.31 35.07 -2.61
C LYS A 580 11.99 35.56 -1.20
N ALA A 581 10.73 35.84 -0.90
CA ALA A 581 10.29 36.23 0.44
C ALA A 581 10.46 35.08 1.44
N GLU A 582 10.08 33.87 1.06
CA GLU A 582 10.20 32.70 1.93
C GLU A 582 11.67 32.30 2.17
N ALA A 583 12.49 32.34 1.12
CA ALA A 583 13.93 32.12 1.25
C ALA A 583 14.59 33.08 2.26
N ARG A 584 14.22 34.37 2.24
CA ARG A 584 14.71 35.36 3.21
C ARG A 584 14.30 35.01 4.63
N ARG A 585 13.03 34.65 4.86
CA ARG A 585 12.55 34.20 6.18
C ARG A 585 13.28 32.96 6.68
N MET A 586 13.57 32.00 5.81
CA MET A 586 14.33 30.80 6.17
C MET A 586 15.75 31.15 6.62
N ILE A 587 16.43 32.06 5.90
CA ILE A 587 17.78 32.54 6.25
C ILE A 587 17.75 33.27 7.59
N GLU A 588 16.82 34.20 7.78
CA GLU A 588 16.64 34.93 9.04
C GLU A 588 16.43 33.97 10.22
N SER A 589 15.53 32.98 10.06
CA SER A 589 15.20 32.01 11.10
C SER A 589 16.35 31.06 11.42
N ALA A 590 17.10 30.62 10.41
CA ALA A 590 18.26 29.75 10.58
C ALA A 590 19.39 30.47 11.32
N LEU A 591 19.65 31.74 10.96
CA LEU A 591 20.67 32.56 11.59
C LEU A 591 20.31 32.94 13.03
N GLU A 592 19.07 33.36 13.27
CA GLU A 592 18.55 33.65 14.61
C GLU A 592 18.73 32.43 15.53
N ARG A 593 18.29 31.27 15.07
CA ARG A 593 18.45 30.00 15.80
C ARG A 593 19.91 29.66 16.05
N SER A 594 20.79 29.87 15.06
CA SER A 594 22.23 29.61 15.22
C SER A 594 22.83 30.46 16.33
N VAL A 595 22.47 31.75 16.41
CA VAL A 595 22.93 32.65 17.48
C VAL A 595 22.35 32.23 18.83
N THR A 596 21.05 31.95 18.90
CA THR A 596 20.40 31.52 20.15
C THR A 596 20.97 30.21 20.67
N MET A 597 21.13 29.20 19.81
CA MET A 597 21.66 27.88 20.16
C MET A 597 23.13 27.94 20.60
N PHE A 598 23.93 28.80 19.98
CA PHE A 598 25.35 28.97 20.33
C PHE A 598 25.54 29.48 21.77
N PHE A 599 24.59 30.28 22.28
CA PHE A 599 24.63 30.82 23.63
C PHE A 599 23.67 30.15 24.62
N VAL A 600 23.16 28.95 24.32
CA VAL A 600 22.31 28.20 25.26
C VAL A 600 23.06 27.96 26.56
N GLY A 601 22.55 28.52 27.66
CA GLY A 601 23.13 28.40 29.00
C GLY A 601 24.10 29.51 29.39
N ALA A 602 24.49 30.41 28.47
CA ALA A 602 25.26 31.60 28.80
C ALA A 602 24.32 32.70 29.32
N VAL A 603 24.50 33.13 30.57
CA VAL A 603 23.61 34.11 31.23
C VAL A 603 24.29 35.47 31.37
N ARG A 604 25.63 35.49 31.38
CA ARG A 604 26.40 36.73 31.57
C ARG A 604 27.09 37.19 30.28
N PRO A 605 27.17 38.50 30.01
CA PRO A 605 27.85 39.02 28.81
C PRO A 605 29.33 38.65 28.68
N GLU A 606 29.97 38.27 29.79
CA GLU A 606 31.37 37.81 29.87
C GLU A 606 31.53 36.35 29.39
N GLU A 607 30.46 35.57 29.38
CA GLU A 607 30.43 34.16 28.93
C GLU A 607 30.21 34.04 27.41
N TYR A 608 29.92 35.15 26.72
CA TYR A 608 29.64 35.14 25.29
C TYR A 608 30.92 35.04 24.47
N ASP A 609 31.18 33.85 23.92
CA ASP A 609 32.20 33.63 22.88
C ASP A 609 31.77 34.23 21.53
N ARG A 610 31.84 35.55 21.43
CA ARG A 610 31.52 36.32 20.21
C ARG A 610 32.44 35.98 19.04
N GLY A 611 33.70 35.62 19.34
CA GLY A 611 34.69 35.23 18.33
C GLY A 611 34.32 33.89 17.69
N GLY A 612 34.00 32.90 18.52
CA GLY A 612 33.52 31.59 18.08
C GLY A 612 32.21 31.68 17.30
N LEU A 613 31.26 32.53 17.72
CA LEU A 613 30.03 32.75 16.96
C LEU A 613 30.32 33.28 15.54
N ARG A 614 31.20 34.29 15.42
CA ARG A 614 31.58 34.84 14.11
C ARG A 614 32.20 33.78 13.20
N GLU A 615 33.10 32.96 13.75
CA GLU A 615 33.74 31.87 13.00
C GLU A 615 32.74 30.79 12.58
N ALA A 616 31.82 30.40 13.47
CA ALA A 616 30.77 29.44 13.18
C ALA A 616 29.85 29.92 12.04
N LEU A 617 29.41 31.17 12.08
CA LEU A 617 28.57 31.78 11.02
C LEU A 617 29.30 31.84 9.67
N ALA A 618 30.59 32.17 9.68
CA ALA A 618 31.40 32.20 8.46
C ALA A 618 31.61 30.82 7.86
N LEU A 619 31.86 29.79 8.67
CA LEU A 619 32.07 28.41 8.21
C LEU A 619 30.77 27.74 7.75
N GLN A 620 29.70 27.91 8.51
CA GLN A 620 28.43 27.24 8.26
C GLN A 620 27.61 27.93 7.16
N TYR A 621 27.56 29.26 7.14
CA TYR A 621 26.66 30.01 6.25
C TYR A 621 27.39 30.98 5.30
N MET A 622 28.71 31.12 5.39
CA MET A 622 29.48 32.15 4.67
C MET A 622 29.02 33.59 4.98
N VAL A 623 28.50 33.81 6.19
CA VAL A 623 28.05 35.12 6.68
C VAL A 623 29.12 35.74 7.56
N THR A 624 29.59 36.94 7.20
CA THR A 624 30.66 37.67 7.91
C THR A 624 30.09 38.79 8.76
N ALA A 625 29.58 38.45 9.94
CA ALA A 625 28.98 39.42 10.86
C ALA A 625 30.03 39.98 11.84
N ASP A 626 30.98 40.78 11.34
CA ASP A 626 32.08 41.33 12.16
C ASP A 626 31.60 42.19 13.34
N GLU A 627 30.47 42.90 13.16
CA GLU A 627 29.90 43.80 14.17
C GLU A 627 29.41 43.08 15.43
N VAL A 628 29.21 41.76 15.38
CA VAL A 628 28.84 40.93 16.54
C VAL A 628 29.94 40.91 17.60
N THR A 629 31.20 41.15 17.20
CA THR A 629 32.34 41.22 18.11
C THR A 629 32.45 42.57 18.84
N ASP A 630 31.74 43.60 18.36
CA ASP A 630 31.71 44.93 18.97
C ASP A 630 30.68 44.97 20.11
N THR A 631 31.17 45.03 21.35
CA THR A 631 30.33 45.06 22.56
C THR A 631 29.45 46.30 22.67
N ALA A 632 29.79 47.40 21.99
CA ALA A 632 28.96 48.60 21.98
C ALA A 632 27.75 48.46 21.05
N LYS A 633 27.91 47.74 19.94
CA LYS A 633 26.84 47.47 18.95
C LYS A 633 26.01 46.24 19.33
N ALA A 634 26.64 45.23 19.93
CA ALA A 634 26.05 43.96 20.30
C ALA A 634 26.16 43.68 21.82
N PRO A 635 25.48 44.47 22.66
CA PRO A 635 25.57 44.33 24.12
C PRO A 635 24.96 43.03 24.65
N GLY A 636 23.95 42.48 23.98
CA GLY A 636 23.27 41.23 24.33
C GLY A 636 22.94 40.36 23.12
N VAL A 637 22.46 39.14 23.39
CA VAL A 637 22.11 38.14 22.37
C VAL A 637 21.07 38.68 21.40
N ASP A 638 20.05 39.41 21.89
CA ASP A 638 19.01 40.00 21.03
C ASP A 638 19.59 40.97 19.99
N GLN A 639 20.57 41.80 20.38
CA GLN A 639 21.22 42.72 19.43
C GLN A 639 22.14 41.96 18.46
N MET A 640 22.79 40.87 18.91
CA MET A 640 23.55 40.00 18.02
C MET A 640 22.64 39.35 16.97
N VAL A 641 21.46 38.88 17.37
CA VAL A 641 20.46 38.32 16.46
C VAL A 641 20.08 39.33 15.39
N GLU A 642 19.73 40.57 15.76
CA GLU A 642 19.36 41.60 14.80
C GLU A 642 20.50 41.95 13.81
N LEU A 643 21.73 42.06 14.31
CA LEU A 643 22.91 42.32 13.45
C LEU A 643 23.17 41.17 12.48
N VAL A 644 23.07 39.92 12.95
CA VAL A 644 23.28 38.74 12.10
C VAL A 644 22.16 38.60 11.08
N LYS A 645 20.90 38.89 11.43
CA LYS A 645 19.77 38.89 10.49
C LYS A 645 19.95 39.94 9.39
N ALA A 646 20.38 41.15 9.76
CA ALA A 646 20.70 42.20 8.80
C ALA A 646 21.81 41.79 7.83
N GLU A 647 22.90 41.19 8.34
CA GLU A 647 23.98 40.68 7.48
C GLU A 647 23.54 39.50 6.60
N GLY A 648 22.64 38.64 7.10
CA GLY A 648 22.01 37.57 6.35
C GLY A 648 21.18 38.08 5.15
N GLU A 649 20.39 39.13 5.35
CA GLU A 649 19.62 39.78 4.28
C GLU A 649 20.56 40.39 3.22
N GLU A 650 21.64 41.05 3.64
CA GLU A 650 22.65 41.57 2.71
C GLU A 650 23.38 40.44 1.97
N ALA A 651 23.70 39.33 2.64
CA ALA A 651 24.28 38.14 2.01
C ALA A 651 23.34 37.55 0.95
N PHE A 652 22.03 37.47 1.25
CA PHE A 652 21.02 37.03 0.29
C PHE A 652 20.95 37.95 -0.94
N LYS A 653 20.87 39.27 -0.74
CA LYS A 653 20.86 40.25 -1.85
C LYS A 653 22.09 40.11 -2.74
N ARG A 654 23.29 40.09 -2.14
CA ARG A 654 24.56 39.90 -2.88
C ARG A 654 24.55 38.60 -3.67
N LYS A 655 23.97 37.53 -3.11
CA LYS A 655 23.88 36.23 -3.78
C LYS A 655 22.97 36.27 -5.01
N ILE A 656 21.79 36.88 -4.89
CA ILE A 656 20.83 37.03 -5.99
C ILE A 656 21.43 37.89 -7.10
N GLU A 657 22.07 39.01 -6.76
CA GLU A 657 22.76 39.87 -7.73
C GLU A 657 23.86 39.11 -8.48
N TYR A 658 24.72 38.39 -7.74
CA TYR A 658 25.77 37.55 -8.33
C TYR A 658 25.22 36.53 -9.33
N LEU A 659 24.14 35.81 -8.98
CA LEU A 659 23.50 34.83 -9.86
C LEU A 659 22.85 35.49 -11.08
N GLY A 660 22.24 36.66 -10.91
CA GLY A 660 21.66 37.44 -12.00
C GLY A 660 22.72 37.92 -12.99
N ASP A 661 23.85 38.43 -12.51
CA ASP A 661 24.97 38.88 -13.34
C ASP A 661 25.68 37.71 -14.04
N PHE A 662 25.81 36.57 -13.36
CA PHE A 662 26.27 35.33 -13.99
C PHE A 662 25.33 34.90 -15.13
N GLY A 663 24.01 34.95 -14.92
CA GLY A 663 23.02 34.68 -15.97
C GLY A 663 23.17 35.57 -17.20
N LYS A 664 23.39 36.88 -17.01
CA LYS A 664 23.71 37.81 -18.10
C LYS A 664 24.98 37.43 -18.85
N THR A 665 26.00 36.95 -18.13
CA THR A 665 27.29 36.55 -18.71
C THR A 665 27.18 35.28 -19.58
N VAL A 666 26.34 34.33 -19.16
CA VAL A 666 26.14 33.05 -19.88
C VAL A 666 24.98 33.12 -20.90
N GLY A 667 24.18 34.20 -20.88
CA GLY A 667 23.04 34.41 -21.75
C GLY A 667 21.80 33.58 -21.36
N VAL A 668 21.66 33.24 -20.08
CA VAL A 668 20.52 32.51 -19.53
C VAL A 668 19.72 33.46 -18.64
N PRO A 669 18.41 33.67 -18.90
CA PRO A 669 17.57 34.53 -18.05
C PRO A 669 17.22 33.84 -16.73
N ASP A 670 16.93 34.66 -15.71
CA ASP A 670 16.36 34.23 -14.41
C ASP A 670 17.17 33.15 -13.68
N VAL A 671 18.50 33.15 -13.83
CA VAL A 671 19.39 32.16 -13.19
C VAL A 671 19.30 32.23 -11.66
N ASP A 672 19.10 33.42 -11.10
CA ASP A 672 18.85 33.62 -9.67
C ASP A 672 17.64 32.80 -9.20
N SER A 673 16.49 32.99 -9.85
CA SER A 673 15.25 32.28 -9.52
C SER A 673 15.32 30.79 -9.84
N GLN A 674 16.03 30.38 -10.90
CA GLN A 674 16.24 28.97 -11.24
C GLN A 674 17.06 28.23 -10.19
N VAL A 675 18.20 28.82 -9.78
CA VAL A 675 19.07 28.24 -8.75
C VAL A 675 18.36 28.21 -7.41
N LEU A 676 17.69 29.30 -7.03
CA LEU A 676 16.91 29.37 -5.80
C LEU A 676 15.83 28.28 -5.74
N SER A 677 15.06 28.14 -6.83
CA SER A 677 14.04 27.09 -7.00
C SER A 677 14.65 25.70 -6.89
N GLN A 678 15.75 25.43 -7.58
CA GLN A 678 16.40 24.12 -7.58
C GLN A 678 16.93 23.74 -6.19
N VAL A 679 17.56 24.67 -5.48
CA VAL A 679 18.05 24.42 -4.11
C VAL A 679 16.88 24.18 -3.16
N MET A 680 15.83 25.01 -3.24
CA MET A 680 14.64 24.85 -2.40
C MET A 680 13.97 23.48 -2.63
N LEU A 681 13.69 23.13 -3.88
CA LEU A 681 13.08 21.84 -4.23
C LEU A 681 13.93 20.66 -3.77
N SER A 682 15.24 20.71 -4.01
CA SER A 682 16.15 19.65 -3.59
C SER A 682 16.15 19.45 -2.08
N VAL A 683 16.14 20.53 -1.30
CA VAL A 683 16.14 20.45 0.18
C VAL A 683 14.79 19.96 0.69
N LEU A 684 13.68 20.52 0.17
CA LEU A 684 12.34 20.08 0.55
C LEU A 684 12.14 18.60 0.26
N ASP A 685 12.44 18.13 -0.95
CA ASP A 685 12.21 16.75 -1.37
C ASP A 685 13.07 15.76 -0.56
N GLU A 686 14.34 16.08 -0.31
CA GLU A 686 15.24 15.25 0.49
C GLU A 686 14.76 15.11 1.93
N ARG A 687 14.52 16.24 2.61
CA ARG A 687 14.13 16.25 4.03
C ARG A 687 12.72 15.74 4.26
N TRP A 688 11.79 16.03 3.35
CA TRP A 688 10.43 15.50 3.42
C TRP A 688 10.42 13.97 3.26
N LYS A 689 11.24 13.42 2.36
CA LYS A 689 11.35 11.97 2.18
C LYS A 689 11.85 11.27 3.44
N ASP A 690 12.84 11.85 4.12
CA ASP A 690 13.36 11.30 5.37
C ASP A 690 12.31 11.39 6.49
N HIS A 691 11.61 12.52 6.60
CA HIS A 691 10.50 12.67 7.54
C HIS A 691 9.36 11.67 7.32
N LEU A 692 8.98 11.40 6.06
CA LEU A 692 7.98 10.38 5.73
C LEU A 692 8.42 8.98 6.17
N TYR A 693 9.72 8.69 6.12
CA TYR A 693 10.26 7.43 6.61
C TYR A 693 10.17 7.36 8.14
N ASP A 694 10.61 8.41 8.84
CA ASP A 694 10.60 8.44 10.30
C ASP A 694 9.18 8.35 10.87
N LEU A 695 8.20 8.96 10.21
CA LEU A 695 6.79 8.87 10.61
C LEU A 695 6.21 7.48 10.42
N ASP A 696 6.62 6.75 9.37
CA ASP A 696 6.21 5.37 9.18
C ASP A 696 6.75 4.51 10.34
N GLN A 697 8.03 4.71 10.71
CA GLN A 697 8.64 4.06 11.87
C GLN A 697 7.94 4.41 13.18
N LEU A 698 7.65 5.70 13.42
CA LEU A 698 6.92 6.15 14.60
C LEU A 698 5.55 5.47 14.71
N ARG A 699 4.79 5.45 13.60
CA ARG A 699 3.47 4.83 13.56
C ARG A 699 3.51 3.35 13.95
N ASN A 700 4.56 2.62 13.56
CA ASN A 700 4.72 1.20 13.90
C ASN A 700 5.17 1.02 15.35
N ALA A 701 6.14 1.82 15.80
CA ALA A 701 6.67 1.76 17.16
C ALA A 701 5.62 2.10 18.23
N ILE A 702 4.74 3.05 17.96
CA ILE A 702 3.78 3.56 18.96
C ILE A 702 2.72 2.52 19.34
N GLN A 703 2.49 1.52 18.48
CA GLN A 703 1.59 0.40 18.81
C GLN A 703 2.11 -0.43 19.99
N TYR A 704 3.43 -0.54 20.15
CA TYR A 704 4.05 -1.28 21.25
C TYR A 704 4.10 -0.49 22.57
N ARG A 705 3.98 0.85 22.51
CA ARG A 705 3.90 1.73 23.70
C ARG A 705 2.51 1.77 24.34
N ALA A 706 1.50 1.14 23.73
CA ALA A 706 0.12 1.05 24.22
C ALA A 706 -0.03 0.33 25.58
N TRP A 707 1.04 -0.23 26.15
CA TRP A 707 1.03 -0.83 27.49
C TRP A 707 0.99 0.21 28.63
N GLY A 708 1.19 1.51 28.33
CA GLY A 708 1.22 2.60 29.31
C GLY A 708 -0.11 3.30 29.65
N GLN A 709 -1.28 2.73 29.30
CA GLN A 709 -2.62 3.34 29.50
C GLN A 709 -2.88 4.70 28.82
N LYS A 710 -2.01 5.14 27.90
CA LYS A 710 -2.22 6.35 27.09
C LYS A 710 -2.73 6.02 25.69
N ASP A 711 -3.49 6.93 25.09
CA ASP A 711 -4.01 6.76 23.73
C ASP A 711 -2.86 6.91 22.70
N PRO A 712 -2.55 5.86 21.90
CA PRO A 712 -1.47 5.90 20.92
C PRO A 712 -1.61 7.03 19.89
N LEU A 713 -2.84 7.42 19.52
CA LEU A 713 -3.06 8.49 18.54
C LEU A 713 -2.64 9.85 19.10
N VAL A 714 -2.84 10.08 20.40
CA VAL A 714 -2.49 11.35 21.05
C VAL A 714 -0.97 11.49 21.15
N GLU A 715 -0.28 10.42 21.55
CA GLU A 715 1.18 10.41 21.58
C GLU A 715 1.75 10.53 20.15
N TYR A 716 1.14 9.87 19.16
CA TYR A 716 1.54 10.01 17.75
C TYR A 716 1.43 11.46 17.29
N LYS A 717 0.30 12.11 17.56
CA LYS A 717 0.08 13.52 17.18
C LYS A 717 1.13 14.44 17.76
N ARG A 718 1.52 14.20 19.02
CA ARG A 718 2.55 14.99 19.69
C ARG A 718 3.93 14.74 19.09
N GLU A 719 4.36 13.48 19.04
CA GLU A 719 5.69 13.12 18.49
C GLU A 719 5.81 13.52 17.01
N ALA A 720 4.77 13.29 16.20
CA ALA A 720 4.75 13.70 14.78
C ALA A 720 4.77 15.22 14.60
N PHE A 721 4.20 15.99 15.52
CA PHE A 721 4.28 17.46 15.51
C PHE A 721 5.69 17.93 15.86
N ASP A 722 6.29 17.38 16.93
CA ASP A 722 7.65 17.71 17.34
C ASP A 722 8.66 17.38 16.21
N MET A 723 8.53 16.20 15.57
CA MET A 723 9.31 15.82 14.40
C MET A 723 9.12 16.77 13.22
N PHE A 724 7.89 17.24 12.97
CA PHE A 724 7.62 18.18 11.89
C PHE A 724 8.19 19.57 12.16
N GLU A 725 8.16 20.04 13.41
CA GLU A 725 8.89 21.24 13.78
C GLU A 725 10.38 21.06 13.49
N ASP A 726 10.99 19.98 13.93
CA ASP A 726 12.41 19.70 13.69
C ASP A 726 12.74 19.60 12.20
N LEU A 727 11.88 18.96 11.39
CA LEU A 727 11.97 18.96 9.93
C LEU A 727 12.03 20.40 9.38
N MET A 728 11.10 21.27 9.80
CA MET A 728 11.05 22.65 9.30
C MET A 728 12.32 23.42 9.68
N ARG A 729 12.88 23.18 10.86
CA ARG A 729 14.14 23.77 11.32
C ARG A 729 15.34 23.28 10.49
N ASP A 730 15.35 21.99 10.15
CA ASP A 730 16.38 21.38 9.32
C ASP A 730 16.29 21.85 7.86
N ILE A 731 15.09 21.98 7.30
CA ILE A 731 14.86 22.58 5.98
C ILE A 731 15.43 24.00 5.96
N GLN A 732 15.09 24.85 6.93
CA GLN A 732 15.59 26.23 7.02
C GLN A 732 17.12 26.30 7.06
N SER A 733 17.74 25.49 7.92
CA SER A 733 19.19 25.50 8.13
C SER A 733 19.93 24.93 6.90
N THR A 734 19.47 23.79 6.37
CA THR A 734 20.05 23.13 5.20
C THR A 734 19.90 23.99 3.95
N PHE A 735 18.74 24.63 3.76
CA PHE A 735 18.51 25.56 2.65
C PHE A 735 19.47 26.74 2.72
N THR A 736 19.55 27.39 3.89
CA THR A 736 20.41 28.56 4.11
C THR A 736 21.87 28.24 3.83
N GLU A 737 22.36 27.12 4.36
CA GLU A 737 23.71 26.64 4.11
C GLU A 737 23.97 26.38 2.62
N ARG A 738 23.13 25.55 1.98
CA ARG A 738 23.33 25.16 0.56
C ARG A 738 23.23 26.37 -0.36
N PHE A 739 22.24 27.24 -0.15
CA PHE A 739 22.00 28.40 -1.00
C PHE A 739 23.12 29.43 -0.89
N LEU A 740 23.60 29.75 0.33
CA LEU A 740 24.66 30.73 0.48
C LEU A 740 26.02 30.19 -0.01
N LYS A 741 26.28 28.89 0.14
CA LYS A 741 27.53 28.25 -0.32
C LYS A 741 27.61 27.97 -1.81
N ILE A 742 26.48 27.84 -2.52
CA ILE A 742 26.49 27.38 -3.92
C ILE A 742 27.32 28.32 -4.82
N GLN A 743 28.31 27.80 -5.53
CA GLN A 743 29.05 28.58 -6.52
C GLN A 743 28.74 28.04 -7.91
N VAL A 744 28.45 28.94 -8.85
CA VAL A 744 28.16 28.54 -10.22
C VAL A 744 29.39 28.81 -11.07
N SER A 745 29.88 27.79 -11.74
CA SER A 745 30.97 27.89 -12.72
C SER A 745 30.40 27.63 -14.12
N ALA A 746 30.86 28.41 -15.10
CA ALA A 746 30.63 28.10 -16.51
C ALA A 746 31.86 27.33 -17.01
N GLU A 747 31.69 26.09 -17.48
CA GLU A 747 32.70 25.52 -18.36
C GLU A 747 32.73 26.33 -19.67
N PRO A 748 33.90 26.78 -20.14
CA PRO A 748 33.98 27.46 -21.41
C PRO A 748 33.49 26.51 -22.49
N ARG A 749 32.42 26.92 -23.16
CA ARG A 749 31.88 26.23 -24.33
C ARG A 749 33.01 26.16 -25.36
N VAL A 750 33.66 24.99 -25.50
CA VAL A 750 34.65 24.76 -26.55
C VAL A 750 33.90 24.94 -27.87
N GLU A 751 34.15 26.05 -28.56
CA GLU A 751 33.65 26.24 -29.91
C GLU A 751 34.09 25.04 -30.74
N PRO A 752 33.18 24.35 -31.46
CA PRO A 752 33.61 23.35 -32.41
C PRO A 752 34.48 24.08 -33.42
N ALA A 753 35.79 23.83 -33.38
CA ALA A 753 36.78 24.44 -34.24
C ALA A 753 36.22 24.47 -35.67
N ALA A 754 36.12 25.68 -36.22
CA ALA A 754 35.62 25.93 -37.55
C ALA A 754 36.15 24.85 -38.49
N ARG A 755 35.25 24.07 -39.09
CA ARG A 755 35.58 23.08 -40.10
C ARG A 755 36.48 23.75 -41.13
N ARG A 756 37.78 23.44 -41.10
CA ARG A 756 38.70 23.80 -42.18
C ARG A 756 38.04 23.36 -43.48
N ALA A 757 37.91 24.30 -44.43
CA ALA A 757 37.39 24.03 -45.74
C ALA A 757 38.08 22.79 -46.31
N VAL A 758 37.28 21.76 -46.57
CA VAL A 758 37.70 20.56 -47.29
C VAL A 758 38.12 21.01 -48.68
N MET A 759 39.42 20.96 -48.99
CA MET A 759 39.90 21.09 -50.37
C MET A 759 39.21 20.03 -51.24
N PRO A 760 38.85 20.34 -52.50
CA PRO A 760 38.35 19.32 -53.40
C PRO A 760 39.47 18.29 -53.65
N PRO A 761 39.11 16.99 -53.79
CA PRO A 761 40.10 15.93 -53.87
C PRO A 761 40.92 16.06 -55.16
N PRO A 762 42.24 15.79 -55.14
CA PRO A 762 42.99 15.63 -56.35
C PRO A 762 42.54 14.35 -57.06
N THR A 763 42.34 14.47 -58.36
CA THR A 763 42.10 13.38 -59.30
C THR A 763 43.19 12.31 -59.25
N ALA A 764 42.76 11.07 -59.44
CA ALA A 764 43.47 9.81 -59.25
C ALA A 764 44.79 9.61 -60.02
N ALA A 765 45.72 8.87 -59.41
CA ALA A 765 46.71 7.98 -60.05
C ALA A 765 47.15 6.87 -59.06
N PRO A 766 47.64 5.71 -59.53
CA PRO A 766 47.31 4.41 -58.94
C PRO A 766 48.40 3.75 -58.05
N SER A 767 47.90 2.99 -57.05
CA SER A 767 48.40 1.75 -56.41
C SER A 767 49.93 1.47 -56.26
N ALA A 768 50.34 1.21 -55.01
CA ALA A 768 51.36 0.22 -54.64
C ALA A 768 51.15 -0.27 -53.18
N PRO A 769 51.48 -1.53 -52.84
CA PRO A 769 51.08 -2.17 -51.58
C PRO A 769 52.07 -1.88 -50.43
N ALA A 770 51.55 -1.85 -49.21
CA ALA A 770 52.35 -1.76 -47.98
C ALA A 770 52.99 -3.11 -47.61
N PRO A 771 54.25 -3.14 -47.13
CA PRO A 771 54.85 -4.34 -46.56
C PRO A 771 54.45 -4.49 -45.08
N ALA A 772 54.34 -5.76 -44.68
CA ALA A 772 54.20 -6.19 -43.30
C ALA A 772 55.57 -6.23 -42.59
N SER A 773 55.60 -5.87 -41.30
CA SER A 773 56.59 -6.28 -40.29
C SER A 773 56.19 -5.64 -38.96
N SER A 774 56.37 -6.19 -37.77
CA SER A 774 56.68 -7.53 -37.25
C SER A 774 56.81 -7.34 -35.73
N ASP A 775 56.46 -8.37 -34.98
CA ASP A 775 56.96 -8.69 -33.64
C ASP A 775 56.44 -7.92 -32.42
N ASP A 776 55.34 -8.50 -31.92
CA ASP A 776 55.17 -8.92 -30.52
C ASP A 776 56.46 -9.44 -29.86
N LEU A 777 56.70 -9.07 -28.59
CA LEU A 777 57.44 -9.91 -27.63
C LEU A 777 56.86 -9.79 -26.20
N PHE A 778 55.91 -10.70 -25.91
CA PHE A 778 55.61 -11.43 -24.66
C PHE A 778 55.53 -10.76 -23.28
N MET A 779 54.33 -10.82 -22.65
CA MET A 779 53.99 -11.87 -21.67
C MET A 779 52.46 -11.95 -21.41
N GLY A 780 51.94 -13.18 -21.34
CA GLY A 780 50.53 -13.53 -21.51
C GLY A 780 49.60 -13.39 -20.31
N ARG A 781 48.30 -13.24 -20.61
CA ARG A 781 47.17 -13.36 -19.68
C ARG A 781 45.99 -14.05 -20.41
N PRO A 782 45.26 -15.00 -19.78
CA PRO A 782 44.14 -15.72 -20.40
C PRO A 782 42.96 -14.79 -20.73
N PRO A 783 42.02 -15.22 -21.62
CA PRO A 783 41.12 -14.29 -22.30
C PRO A 783 40.10 -13.66 -21.35
N ARG A 784 40.01 -12.33 -21.38
CA ARG A 784 38.82 -11.61 -20.91
C ARG A 784 37.71 -11.83 -21.93
N VAL A 785 36.72 -12.63 -21.55
CA VAL A 785 35.42 -12.69 -22.23
C VAL A 785 34.79 -11.30 -22.12
N ALA A 786 34.47 -10.70 -23.27
CA ALA A 786 33.71 -9.45 -23.32
C ALA A 786 32.33 -9.68 -22.69
N PRO A 787 31.80 -8.72 -21.90
CA PRO A 787 30.42 -8.82 -21.45
C PRO A 787 29.48 -8.84 -22.68
N PRO A 788 28.44 -9.69 -22.68
CA PRO A 788 27.47 -9.69 -23.77
C PRO A 788 26.75 -8.32 -23.82
N PRO A 789 26.31 -7.88 -25.01
CA PRO A 789 25.46 -6.70 -25.10
C PRO A 789 24.17 -6.93 -24.28
N PRO A 790 23.58 -5.89 -23.69
CA PRO A 790 22.34 -6.04 -22.92
C PRO A 790 21.26 -6.66 -23.80
N ILE A 791 20.77 -7.81 -23.37
CA ILE A 791 19.63 -8.50 -23.97
C ILE A 791 18.39 -7.71 -23.53
N ALA A 792 17.82 -6.95 -24.46
CA ALA A 792 16.51 -6.36 -24.28
C ALA A 792 15.46 -7.49 -24.21
N PRO A 793 14.52 -7.48 -23.24
CA PRO A 793 13.44 -8.44 -23.21
C PRO A 793 12.56 -8.30 -24.45
N ALA A 794 12.32 -9.43 -25.12
CA ALA A 794 11.38 -9.54 -26.21
C ALA A 794 9.96 -9.34 -25.68
N VAL A 795 9.34 -8.22 -26.04
CA VAL A 795 7.90 -8.01 -25.90
C VAL A 795 7.29 -8.01 -27.29
N ASN A 796 6.54 -9.06 -27.59
CA ASN A 796 5.55 -9.07 -28.66
C ASN A 796 4.53 -7.96 -28.39
N SER A 797 4.55 -6.91 -29.19
CA SER A 797 3.50 -5.89 -29.22
C SER A 797 2.98 -5.73 -30.65
N SER A 798 1.89 -6.43 -30.92
CA SER A 798 0.90 -6.01 -31.89
C SER A 798 0.27 -4.70 -31.40
N LEU A 799 0.15 -3.72 -32.31
CA LEU A 799 -0.48 -2.39 -32.17
C LEU A 799 0.48 -1.28 -31.72
N GLY A 800 1.02 -0.55 -32.70
CA GLY A 800 1.78 0.69 -32.48
C GLY A 800 0.88 1.92 -32.33
N PRO A 801 1.35 2.99 -31.66
CA PRO A 801 0.66 4.26 -31.63
C PRO A 801 1.15 5.22 -32.72
N VAL A 802 0.18 6.02 -33.14
CA VAL A 802 0.22 7.10 -34.13
C VAL A 802 1.06 8.26 -33.63
N GLY A 803 2.09 8.64 -34.39
CA GLY A 803 2.79 9.93 -34.28
C GLY A 803 2.72 10.67 -35.62
N ARG A 804 2.03 11.82 -35.64
CA ARG A 804 2.09 12.79 -36.74
C ARG A 804 3.49 13.42 -36.77
N ALA A 805 4.19 13.29 -37.90
CA ALA A 805 5.31 14.14 -38.26
C ALA A 805 4.93 14.92 -39.53
N THR A 806 5.01 16.25 -39.47
CA THR A 806 4.92 17.13 -40.65
C THR A 806 6.30 17.32 -41.25
N ALA A 807 6.55 16.71 -42.40
CA ALA A 807 7.48 17.21 -43.41
C ALA A 807 7.05 16.66 -44.78
N ALA A 808 6.87 17.55 -45.76
CA ALA A 808 6.26 17.29 -47.04
C ALA A 808 7.09 16.32 -47.92
N VAL A 809 6.44 15.28 -48.43
CA VAL A 809 6.98 14.31 -49.40
C VAL A 809 6.22 14.46 -50.74
N PRO A 810 6.86 14.33 -51.91
CA PRO A 810 6.22 14.59 -53.21
C PRO A 810 5.02 13.67 -53.47
N THR A 811 3.91 14.24 -53.93
CA THR A 811 2.68 13.52 -54.27
C THR A 811 2.85 12.72 -55.57
N VAL A 812 2.88 11.39 -55.46
CA VAL A 812 2.91 10.47 -56.61
C VAL A 812 1.53 10.40 -57.26
N GLY A 813 1.46 10.63 -58.57
CA GLY A 813 0.21 10.65 -59.33
C GLY A 813 -0.42 9.26 -59.48
N ARG A 814 -1.76 9.21 -59.56
CA ARG A 814 -2.54 7.94 -59.61
C ARG A 814 -2.10 6.96 -60.72
N ASN A 815 -1.56 7.48 -61.82
CA ASN A 815 -1.13 6.68 -62.98
C ASN A 815 0.39 6.44 -63.03
N ASP A 816 1.16 7.00 -62.11
CA ASP A 816 2.62 6.88 -62.07
C ASP A 816 3.04 5.48 -61.58
N PRO A 817 4.27 5.04 -61.88
CA PRO A 817 4.83 3.81 -61.32
C PRO A 817 4.80 3.86 -59.79
N CYS A 818 4.35 2.76 -59.17
CA CYS A 818 4.23 2.71 -57.73
C CYS A 818 5.63 2.75 -57.07
N PRO A 819 5.88 3.60 -56.06
CA PRO A 819 7.21 3.77 -55.45
C PRO A 819 7.78 2.52 -54.76
N CYS A 820 6.93 1.53 -54.50
CA CYS A 820 7.33 0.25 -53.92
C CYS A 820 8.13 -0.65 -54.89
N GLY A 821 8.40 -0.20 -56.12
CA GLY A 821 9.16 -0.97 -57.11
C GLY A 821 8.40 -2.15 -57.71
N SER A 822 7.09 -2.28 -57.46
CA SER A 822 6.28 -3.41 -57.94
C SER A 822 6.06 -3.47 -59.46
N GLY A 823 6.53 -2.49 -60.23
CA GLY A 823 6.31 -2.36 -61.67
C GLY A 823 4.86 -2.02 -62.07
N LYS A 824 3.93 -1.89 -61.11
CA LYS A 824 2.51 -1.55 -61.34
C LYS A 824 2.27 -0.04 -61.17
N LYS A 825 1.24 0.50 -61.83
CA LYS A 825 0.78 1.89 -61.60
C LYS A 825 0.24 2.05 -60.17
N TYR A 826 0.42 3.22 -59.55
CA TYR A 826 0.05 3.50 -58.16
C TYR A 826 -1.40 3.10 -57.85
N LYS A 827 -2.38 3.47 -58.69
CA LYS A 827 -3.80 3.08 -58.54
C LYS A 827 -4.09 1.58 -58.54
N LYS A 828 -3.17 0.75 -59.04
CA LYS A 828 -3.29 -0.73 -59.08
C LYS A 828 -2.39 -1.41 -58.03
N CYS A 829 -1.78 -0.63 -57.15
CA CYS A 829 -0.97 -1.10 -56.03
C CYS A 829 -1.36 -0.31 -54.77
N HIS A 830 -0.52 0.60 -54.27
CA HIS A 830 -0.76 1.33 -53.03
C HIS A 830 -1.90 2.38 -53.09
N GLY A 831 -2.40 2.69 -54.30
CA GLY A 831 -3.58 3.51 -54.53
C GLY A 831 -4.88 2.71 -54.73
N VAL A 832 -4.89 1.39 -54.52
CA VAL A 832 -6.11 0.59 -54.54
C VAL A 832 -6.90 0.88 -53.26
N GLY A 833 -8.09 1.45 -53.40
CA GLY A 833 -8.95 1.84 -52.28
C GLY A 833 -8.80 3.30 -51.80
N ARG A 834 -8.03 4.12 -52.53
CA ARG A 834 -7.99 5.59 -52.36
C ARG A 834 -8.59 6.34 -53.54
#